data_AF-G0G9T7-F1
#
_entry.id   AF-G0G9T7-F1
#
_cell.length_a   1.000
_cell.length_b   1.000
_cell.length_c   1.000
_cell.angle_alpha   90.00
_cell.angle_beta   90.00
_cell.angle_gamma   90.00
#
_symmetry.space_group_name_H-M   'P 1'
#
loop_
_entity.id
_entity.type
_entity.pdbx_description
1 polymer ?
#
loop_
_entity_poly.entity_id
_entity_poly.type
_entity_poly.pdbx_seq_one_letter_code
_entity_poly.pdbx_strand_id
1 'polypeptide(L)'
;MRRYLPYLAPLMLVLVLIVACEGGFVNLRGDLVSRAAFESGCDYVDADTARIWVDAADAGWADVHYRVNGGGQLNVRMNRDGTSFWYDVNGLSEGDVIDYWFTIGFDAGAQDTGWYSYTHTAGGSTPTPTPAGSTTFVIEAEDYAAMSGVQTESCVEGGLNVGWIDAGDWMAYASRYFEGGEYLVEYRVASLNGGGQLSADLDAGSIVLGSVSIPSTGGWQNWTTVSHTVTIPAGNHAFGIYAVSGGWNINWIRFTYLGGSGSTPTPTPSSSPRFIPLSPGMELTIQFLNKTGGRVDDSRIYAAIIGRDGGNRWCYLTPEGTATVIGAGDTSEQWFFRLDTIAGFQVPPVFTSARLYMSIDSPLVMSAVVDATGSVGIVQPDLGNPSDPNQDIIFDWAEFTVHSGTFWGNTTQVDQFGFPYTLAVYSDGGTLVKKVGIDRPRDEVFSLFDSYVPSEFRSLNHYPYRILAPAKGSFGEGKPNASYFDAYVDTVWNQYRTQTLTITHPLGTFQGRVLSDDRMEFTRLEDGQKFYIQRRPNDTEIFEGSGVLASGNTVELALEAWICAAFNRHVVHYPDSSYWNNPAYYYLDSPANWYAAFWHEISLGGLAYGFCYDDVNDQSTLIEAPNVRAVVIELYW
;
A
#
# COMPACT_ATOMS: atom_id res chain seq x y z
N MET A 1 -7.30 -19.15 11.90
CA MET A 1 -8.67 -18.58 11.79
C MET A 1 -9.85 -19.53 12.04
N ARG A 2 -9.71 -20.70 12.69
CA ARG A 2 -10.85 -21.67 12.83
C ARG A 2 -11.72 -21.56 14.10
N ARG A 3 -11.62 -20.51 14.94
CA ARG A 3 -12.40 -20.47 16.20
C ARG A 3 -12.97 -19.14 16.70
N TYR A 4 -12.85 -18.02 15.98
CA TYR A 4 -13.24 -16.70 16.54
C TYR A 4 -14.49 -16.03 15.95
N LEU A 5 -15.25 -16.70 15.08
CA LEU A 5 -16.40 -16.07 14.43
C LEU A 5 -17.80 -16.12 15.11
N PRO A 6 -18.07 -16.76 16.27
CA PRO A 6 -19.41 -16.68 16.86
C PRO A 6 -19.63 -15.69 18.02
N TYR A 7 -18.67 -14.86 18.46
CA TYR A 7 -18.84 -14.15 19.76
C TYR A 7 -18.46 -12.66 19.84
N LEU A 8 -18.29 -11.96 18.72
CA LEU A 8 -18.08 -10.49 18.72
C LEU A 8 -19.34 -9.66 18.39
N ALA A 9 -20.51 -10.11 18.84
CA ALA A 9 -21.68 -9.26 18.98
C ALA A 9 -22.37 -9.65 20.29
N PRO A 10 -22.42 -8.83 21.36
CA PRO A 10 -22.49 -7.36 21.37
C PRO A 10 -21.75 -6.68 22.56
N LEU A 11 -20.68 -5.88 22.36
CA LEU A 11 -20.18 -4.98 23.43
C LEU A 11 -19.15 -3.95 22.92
N MET A 12 -19.59 -2.98 22.14
CA MET A 12 -18.92 -1.68 22.05
C MET A 12 -19.96 -0.57 21.97
N LEU A 13 -20.39 -0.13 23.15
CA LEU A 13 -21.14 1.10 23.34
C LEU A 13 -20.40 1.87 24.46
N VAL A 14 -20.05 3.13 24.17
CA VAL A 14 -19.61 4.18 25.14
C VAL A 14 -18.12 4.01 25.57
N LEU A 15 -17.19 4.97 25.46
CA LEU A 15 -17.24 6.42 25.60
C LEU A 15 -16.00 7.08 24.94
N VAL A 16 -16.22 8.17 24.21
CA VAL A 16 -15.22 9.20 23.87
C VAL A 16 -14.94 10.03 25.13
N LEU A 17 -13.68 10.27 25.51
CA LEU A 17 -13.31 11.54 26.16
C LEU A 17 -11.81 11.88 26.02
N ILE A 18 -11.59 13.06 25.44
CA ILE A 18 -10.33 13.79 25.30
C ILE A 18 -9.90 14.36 26.66
N VAL A 19 -8.62 14.23 27.03
CA VAL A 19 -7.89 15.24 27.84
C VAL A 19 -6.43 15.27 27.39
N ALA A 20 -6.02 16.43 26.88
CA ALA A 20 -4.63 16.80 26.61
C ALA A 20 -3.92 17.26 27.89
N CYS A 21 -2.62 17.00 28.00
CA CYS A 21 -1.69 17.86 28.73
C CYS A 21 -0.24 17.58 28.28
N GLU A 22 0.45 18.67 27.96
CA GLU A 22 1.79 18.77 27.39
C GLU A 22 2.92 18.38 28.35
N GLY A 23 4.05 17.93 27.80
CA GLY A 23 5.31 17.78 28.50
C GLY A 23 6.39 17.21 27.58
N GLY A 24 7.17 18.09 26.96
CA GLY A 24 8.08 17.79 25.86
C GLY A 24 9.18 16.77 26.13
N PHE A 25 9.53 16.03 25.07
CA PHE A 25 10.76 15.27 24.95
C PHE A 25 11.52 15.76 23.72
N VAL A 26 12.79 16.10 23.93
CA VAL A 26 13.76 16.47 22.90
C VAL A 26 14.14 15.21 22.14
N ASN A 27 13.86 15.17 20.83
CA ASN A 27 14.25 14.06 19.96
C ASN A 27 15.59 14.38 19.29
N LEU A 28 16.64 13.64 19.66
CA LEU A 28 17.92 13.59 18.98
C LEU A 28 17.98 12.25 18.26
N ARG A 29 17.69 12.23 16.95
CA ARG A 29 18.14 11.23 15.97
C ARG A 29 17.71 11.70 14.58
N GLY A 30 18.70 11.94 13.72
CA GLY A 30 18.46 12.18 12.30
C GLY A 30 18.21 10.86 11.62
N ASP A 31 17.01 10.70 11.06
CA ASP A 31 16.64 9.73 10.03
C ASP A 31 15.46 10.34 9.24
N LEU A 32 15.37 9.94 7.97
CA LEU A 32 14.57 10.50 6.87
C LEU A 32 13.12 10.84 7.25
N VAL A 33 12.76 12.12 7.10
CA VAL A 33 11.44 12.65 7.47
C VAL A 33 10.48 12.56 6.27
N SER A 34 9.30 11.96 6.49
CA SER A 34 8.13 12.13 5.64
C SER A 34 7.82 13.62 5.48
N ARG A 35 7.83 14.18 4.26
CA ARG A 35 7.54 15.61 4.04
C ARG A 35 6.15 15.98 4.59
N ALA A 36 6.10 16.95 5.49
CA ALA A 36 4.89 17.41 6.16
C ALA A 36 3.95 18.18 5.22
N ALA A 37 2.64 18.09 5.47
CA ALA A 37 1.60 18.80 4.73
C ALA A 37 1.52 20.29 5.12
N PHE A 38 1.25 21.18 4.15
CA PHE A 38 1.04 22.62 4.35
C PHE A 38 -0.11 23.15 3.49
N GLU A 39 -0.71 24.27 3.88
CA GLU A 39 -1.72 25.03 3.12
C GLU A 39 -1.20 26.47 2.87
N SER A 40 -1.54 27.12 1.76
CA SER A 40 -1.03 28.48 1.46
C SER A 40 -1.99 29.31 0.61
N GLY A 41 -1.85 30.63 0.68
CA GLY A 41 -2.68 31.56 -0.09
C GLY A 41 -2.12 32.98 -0.17
N CYS A 42 -2.90 33.85 -0.82
CA CYS A 42 -2.69 35.29 -0.79
C CYS A 42 -4.05 35.99 -0.72
N ASP A 43 -4.25 36.83 0.30
CA ASP A 43 -5.50 37.50 0.60
C ASP A 43 -5.43 38.98 0.26
N TYR A 44 -6.52 39.52 -0.28
CA TYR A 44 -6.71 40.96 -0.37
C TYR A 44 -6.85 41.56 1.04
N VAL A 45 -5.97 42.50 1.41
CA VAL A 45 -6.07 43.22 2.69
C VAL A 45 -6.84 44.53 2.48
N ASP A 46 -6.37 45.35 1.55
CA ASP A 46 -7.01 46.62 1.16
C ASP A 46 -6.53 47.08 -0.23
N ALA A 47 -6.82 48.33 -0.60
CA ALA A 47 -6.55 48.84 -1.95
C ALA A 47 -5.06 48.86 -2.33
N ASP A 48 -4.14 48.90 -1.37
CA ASP A 48 -2.70 48.96 -1.62
C ASP A 48 -1.91 47.76 -1.09
N THR A 49 -2.57 46.82 -0.41
CA THR A 49 -1.91 45.73 0.30
C THR A 49 -2.56 44.36 0.07
N ALA A 50 -1.72 43.34 -0.15
CA ALA A 50 -2.09 41.94 -0.19
C ALA A 50 -1.22 41.10 0.76
N ARG A 51 -1.80 40.10 1.41
CA ARG A 51 -1.14 39.24 2.40
C ARG A 51 -0.88 37.86 1.83
N ILE A 52 0.38 37.50 1.60
CA ILE A 52 0.76 36.12 1.29
C ILE A 52 0.85 35.34 2.59
N TRP A 53 0.30 34.13 2.66
CA TRP A 53 0.34 33.28 3.85
C TRP A 53 0.59 31.79 3.55
N VAL A 54 1.13 31.06 4.53
CA VAL A 54 1.29 29.61 4.53
C VAL A 54 1.12 29.07 5.95
N ASP A 55 0.30 28.04 6.11
CA ASP A 55 0.10 27.27 7.34
C ASP A 55 0.85 25.95 7.24
N ALA A 56 1.85 25.75 8.09
CA ALA A 56 2.71 24.57 8.10
C ALA A 56 2.97 24.11 9.55
N ALA A 57 2.31 23.02 9.96
CA ALA A 57 2.23 22.57 11.35
C ALA A 57 3.59 22.28 12.00
N ASP A 58 4.53 21.77 11.22
CA ASP A 58 5.85 21.33 11.69
C ASP A 58 7.00 22.25 11.23
N ALA A 59 6.68 23.45 10.71
CA ALA A 59 7.69 24.38 10.21
C ALA A 59 8.18 25.33 11.32
N GLY A 60 9.49 25.50 11.42
CA GLY A 60 10.13 26.49 12.29
C GLY A 60 10.16 27.89 11.66
N TRP A 61 10.13 27.96 10.33
CA TRP A 61 10.19 29.19 9.54
C TRP A 61 9.68 29.02 8.11
N ALA A 62 9.31 30.13 7.46
CA ALA A 62 9.06 30.18 6.02
C ALA A 62 9.65 31.47 5.40
N ASP A 63 10.24 31.35 4.21
CA ASP A 63 10.58 32.46 3.33
C ASP A 63 9.57 32.49 2.16
N VAL A 64 9.13 33.69 1.77
CA VAL A 64 8.40 33.91 0.52
C VAL A 64 9.33 34.56 -0.50
N HIS A 65 9.30 34.05 -1.72
CA HIS A 65 10.04 34.53 -2.86
C HIS A 65 9.02 35.07 -3.86
N TYR A 66 8.98 36.37 -4.08
CA TYR A 66 7.93 36.97 -4.91
C TYR A 66 8.44 38.05 -5.86
N ARG A 67 7.64 38.35 -6.88
CA ARG A 67 7.82 39.49 -7.79
C ARG A 67 6.48 40.13 -8.07
N VAL A 68 6.47 41.45 -8.23
CA VAL A 68 5.28 42.20 -8.63
C VAL A 68 5.43 42.60 -10.09
N ASN A 69 4.43 42.30 -10.92
CA ASN A 69 4.35 42.64 -12.35
C ASN A 69 5.59 42.22 -13.15
N GLY A 70 6.16 41.04 -12.87
CA GLY A 70 7.36 40.54 -13.54
C GLY A 70 8.65 41.32 -13.21
N GLY A 71 8.64 42.12 -12.14
CA GLY A 71 9.81 42.81 -11.62
C GLY A 71 10.87 41.87 -11.03
N GLY A 72 11.91 42.46 -10.44
CA GLY A 72 12.96 41.69 -9.77
C GLY A 72 12.42 40.88 -8.59
N GLN A 73 12.93 39.66 -8.42
CA GLN A 73 12.54 38.79 -7.32
C GLN A 73 13.02 39.37 -5.98
N LEU A 74 12.11 39.38 -5.01
CA LEU A 74 12.35 39.71 -3.62
C LEU A 74 12.21 38.42 -2.79
N ASN A 75 13.06 38.26 -1.79
CA ASN A 75 13.07 37.08 -0.91
C ASN A 75 12.93 37.58 0.52
N VAL A 76 11.90 37.14 1.24
CA VAL A 76 11.53 37.69 2.54
C VAL A 76 11.21 36.59 3.53
N ARG A 77 11.83 36.65 4.70
CA ARG A 77 11.45 35.86 5.88
C ARG A 77 10.07 36.31 6.36
N MET A 78 9.11 35.39 6.36
CA MET A 78 7.72 35.69 6.71
C MET A 78 7.57 35.93 8.22
N ASN A 79 6.56 36.74 8.59
CA ASN A 79 6.12 36.88 9.97
C ASN A 79 5.51 35.55 10.44
N ARG A 80 5.63 35.21 11.72
CA ARG A 80 5.14 33.94 12.28
C ARG A 80 4.16 34.15 13.43
N ASP A 81 3.06 33.42 13.42
CA ASP A 81 2.15 33.23 14.55
C ASP A 81 1.76 31.74 14.66
N GLY A 82 2.28 31.05 15.68
CA GLY A 82 2.12 29.60 15.82
C GLY A 82 2.70 28.83 14.61
N THR A 83 1.81 28.14 13.89
CA THR A 83 2.10 27.37 12.66
C THR A 83 1.80 28.15 11.38
N SER A 84 1.35 29.41 11.51
CA SER A 84 0.99 30.28 10.40
C SER A 84 2.10 31.28 10.10
N PHE A 85 2.42 31.45 8.82
CA PHE A 85 3.40 32.39 8.32
C PHE A 85 2.75 33.35 7.34
N TRP A 86 3.05 34.64 7.41
CA TRP A 86 2.47 35.63 6.50
C TRP A 86 3.39 36.81 6.19
N TYR A 87 3.18 37.47 5.05
CA TYR A 87 3.88 38.70 4.67
C TYR A 87 2.98 39.61 3.83
N ASP A 88 2.95 40.90 4.17
CA ASP A 88 2.16 41.91 3.46
C ASP A 88 2.99 42.56 2.35
N VAL A 89 2.55 42.37 1.10
CA VAL A 89 3.06 43.09 -0.07
C VAL A 89 2.30 44.41 -0.19
N ASN A 90 2.99 45.51 0.03
CA ASN A 90 2.44 46.87 0.06
C ASN A 90 2.72 47.62 -1.25
N GLY A 91 1.97 48.69 -1.50
CA GLY A 91 2.17 49.59 -2.65
C GLY A 91 1.61 49.05 -3.97
N LEU A 92 0.62 48.16 -3.88
CA LEU A 92 -0.07 47.57 -5.01
C LEU A 92 -1.13 48.54 -5.57
N SER A 93 -1.41 48.41 -6.86
CA SER A 93 -2.56 49.01 -7.53
C SER A 93 -3.53 47.92 -7.99
N GLU A 94 -4.78 48.27 -8.24
CA GLU A 94 -5.76 47.34 -8.83
C GLU A 94 -5.23 46.78 -10.15
N GLY A 95 -5.20 45.45 -10.27
CA GLY A 95 -4.69 44.71 -11.41
C GLY A 95 -3.21 44.32 -11.32
N ASP A 96 -2.48 44.73 -10.27
CA ASP A 96 -1.10 44.27 -10.06
C ASP A 96 -1.06 42.77 -9.78
N VAL A 97 -0.06 42.10 -10.35
CA VAL A 97 0.14 40.65 -10.25
C VAL A 97 1.34 40.35 -9.36
N ILE A 98 1.16 39.52 -8.35
CA ILE A 98 2.20 39.00 -7.47
C ILE A 98 2.43 37.54 -7.84
N ASP A 99 3.58 37.21 -8.42
CA ASP A 99 4.02 35.82 -8.54
C ASP A 99 4.86 35.46 -7.31
N TYR A 100 4.61 34.34 -6.64
CA TYR A 100 5.33 33.96 -5.42
C TYR A 100 5.51 32.45 -5.25
N TRP A 101 6.54 32.01 -4.52
CA TRP A 101 6.73 30.63 -4.03
C TRP A 101 7.37 30.68 -2.63
N PHE A 102 7.44 29.55 -1.93
CA PHE A 102 7.95 29.47 -0.56
C PHE A 102 9.15 28.55 -0.43
N THR A 103 10.09 28.90 0.46
CA THR A 103 10.98 27.94 1.12
C THR A 103 10.49 27.75 2.56
N ILE A 104 10.11 26.53 2.95
CA ILE A 104 9.56 26.21 4.28
C ILE A 104 10.58 25.35 5.04
N GLY A 105 10.98 25.80 6.22
CA GLY A 105 11.97 25.11 7.06
C GLY A 105 11.34 24.21 8.09
N PHE A 106 11.33 22.91 7.82
CA PHE A 106 10.94 21.86 8.77
C PHE A 106 12.16 21.38 9.57
N ASP A 107 11.93 20.64 10.68
CA ASP A 107 13.00 20.01 11.46
C ASP A 107 13.83 19.01 10.62
N ALA A 108 13.25 18.51 9.53
CA ALA A 108 13.84 17.66 8.51
C ALA A 108 14.81 18.34 7.53
N GLY A 109 14.75 19.68 7.42
CA GLY A 109 15.33 20.45 6.32
C GLY A 109 14.32 21.38 5.64
N ALA A 110 14.83 22.18 4.70
CA ALA A 110 14.02 23.14 3.95
C ALA A 110 13.37 22.52 2.70
N GLN A 111 12.14 22.94 2.39
CA GLN A 111 11.38 22.51 1.21
C GLN A 111 10.89 23.72 0.41
N ASP A 112 11.14 23.68 -0.90
CA ASP A 112 10.64 24.68 -1.85
C ASP A 112 9.26 24.27 -2.41
N THR A 113 8.41 25.25 -2.71
CA THR A 113 7.12 25.05 -3.39
C THR A 113 7.18 25.42 -4.87
N GLY A 114 6.11 25.10 -5.60
CA GLY A 114 5.87 25.69 -6.92
C GLY A 114 5.51 27.18 -6.85
N TRP A 115 5.46 27.84 -8.01
CA TRP A 115 5.01 29.22 -8.14
C TRP A 115 3.48 29.31 -8.08
N TYR A 116 3.01 30.31 -7.34
CA TYR A 116 1.64 30.78 -7.25
C TYR A 116 1.57 32.19 -7.83
N SER A 117 0.37 32.66 -8.14
CA SER A 117 0.19 34.06 -8.46
C SER A 117 -1.17 34.59 -8.02
N TYR A 118 -1.17 35.88 -7.72
CA TYR A 118 -2.31 36.62 -7.18
C TYR A 118 -2.46 37.95 -7.93
N THR A 119 -3.67 38.27 -8.37
CA THR A 119 -4.00 39.57 -8.97
C THR A 119 -4.74 40.43 -7.95
N HIS A 120 -4.25 41.63 -7.70
CA HIS A 120 -4.77 42.53 -6.67
C HIS A 120 -6.07 43.20 -7.10
N THR A 121 -7.21 42.83 -6.52
CA THR A 121 -8.53 43.42 -6.84
C THR A 121 -9.48 43.33 -5.64
N ALA A 122 -10.29 44.38 -5.41
CA ALA A 122 -11.21 44.45 -4.28
C ALA A 122 -12.27 43.33 -4.32
N GLY A 123 -12.19 42.39 -3.37
CA GLY A 123 -13.08 41.22 -3.26
C GLY A 123 -12.48 39.89 -3.71
N GLY A 124 -11.19 39.83 -4.07
CA GLY A 124 -10.47 38.58 -4.31
C GLY A 124 -10.14 37.87 -3.00
N SER A 125 -10.69 36.67 -2.80
CA SER A 125 -10.13 35.69 -1.85
C SER A 125 -10.05 34.35 -2.57
N THR A 126 -9.01 33.59 -2.24
CA THR A 126 -8.46 32.39 -2.87
C THR A 126 -7.63 32.57 -4.16
N PRO A 127 -6.41 31.99 -4.21
CA PRO A 127 -5.54 32.02 -5.37
C PRO A 127 -6.17 31.26 -6.53
N THR A 128 -6.15 31.85 -7.72
CA THR A 128 -6.23 31.08 -8.95
C THR A 128 -4.78 30.80 -9.34
N PRO A 129 -4.32 29.55 -9.54
CA PRO A 129 -3.03 29.32 -10.18
C PRO A 129 -3.05 30.08 -11.51
N THR A 130 -2.15 31.05 -11.72
CA THR A 130 -2.23 31.90 -12.90
C THR A 130 -2.20 31.07 -14.16
N PRO A 131 -3.23 31.16 -15.03
CA PRO A 131 -3.13 30.64 -16.38
C PRO A 131 -2.39 31.68 -17.23
N ALA A 132 -1.10 31.47 -17.52
CA ALA A 132 -0.42 32.19 -18.60
C ALA A 132 0.90 31.51 -19.03
N GLY A 133 0.90 30.95 -20.24
CA GLY A 133 2.09 30.42 -20.90
C GLY A 133 2.24 28.92 -20.70
N SER A 134 2.62 28.23 -21.76
CA SER A 134 2.88 26.80 -21.74
C SER A 134 3.99 26.48 -20.72
N THR A 135 3.62 26.09 -19.50
CA THR A 135 4.59 25.71 -18.47
C THR A 135 5.38 24.53 -19.02
N THR A 136 6.69 24.76 -19.20
CA THR A 136 7.58 23.79 -19.81
C THR A 136 8.64 23.40 -18.81
N PHE A 137 8.88 22.10 -18.67
CA PHE A 137 10.00 21.59 -17.91
C PHE A 137 10.73 20.50 -18.69
N VAL A 138 12.02 20.36 -18.41
CA VAL A 138 12.91 19.38 -19.03
C VAL A 138 13.39 18.41 -17.96
N ILE A 139 13.56 17.16 -18.35
CA ILE A 139 14.21 16.08 -17.60
C ILE A 139 15.38 15.63 -18.48
N GLU A 140 16.60 15.69 -17.96
CA GLU A 140 17.76 15.09 -18.66
C GLU A 140 17.61 13.57 -18.66
N ALA A 141 17.91 12.93 -19.79
CA ALA A 141 17.62 11.51 -19.92
C ALA A 141 18.44 10.66 -18.94
N GLU A 142 19.66 11.10 -18.62
CA GLU A 142 20.56 10.47 -17.65
C GLU A 142 20.14 10.65 -16.19
N ASP A 143 19.20 11.55 -15.88
CA ASP A 143 18.68 11.79 -14.52
C ASP A 143 17.59 10.79 -14.13
N TYR A 144 17.71 9.54 -14.58
CA TYR A 144 16.81 8.46 -14.17
C TYR A 144 17.02 8.11 -12.69
N ALA A 145 15.92 7.84 -11.98
CA ALA A 145 15.95 7.33 -10.61
C ALA A 145 16.25 5.82 -10.58
N ALA A 146 15.78 5.09 -11.60
CA ALA A 146 16.05 3.68 -11.82
C ALA A 146 16.05 3.38 -13.33
N MET A 147 16.80 2.36 -13.74
CA MET A 147 16.85 1.92 -15.13
C MET A 147 17.20 0.44 -15.26
N SER A 148 16.98 -0.12 -16.45
CA SER A 148 17.51 -1.42 -16.85
C SER A 148 18.06 -1.36 -18.27
N GLY A 149 19.27 -1.90 -18.46
CA GLY A 149 19.88 -2.18 -19.77
C GLY A 149 20.59 -1.00 -20.46
N VAL A 150 20.33 0.23 -20.02
CA VAL A 150 20.87 1.44 -20.67
C VAL A 150 22.26 1.86 -20.15
N GLN A 151 22.98 2.64 -20.95
CA GLN A 151 24.27 3.24 -20.58
C GLN A 151 24.31 4.72 -20.94
N THR A 152 25.21 5.48 -20.30
CA THR A 152 25.43 6.89 -20.62
C THR A 152 26.71 7.11 -21.44
N GLU A 153 26.71 8.12 -22.30
CA GLU A 153 27.88 8.61 -23.04
C GLU A 153 27.89 10.14 -23.14
N SER A 154 29.01 10.72 -23.58
CA SER A 154 29.10 12.16 -23.80
C SER A 154 28.22 12.61 -24.97
N CYS A 155 27.36 13.59 -24.73
CA CYS A 155 26.47 14.14 -25.75
C CYS A 155 27.12 15.33 -26.48
N VAL A 156 27.03 15.35 -27.81
CA VAL A 156 27.54 16.50 -28.61
C VAL A 156 26.75 17.80 -28.40
N GLU A 157 25.53 17.71 -27.86
CA GLU A 157 24.74 18.88 -27.44
C GLU A 157 25.11 19.36 -26.03
N GLY A 158 26.11 18.74 -25.39
CA GLY A 158 26.55 19.00 -24.02
C GLY A 158 25.96 18.01 -23.02
N GLY A 159 26.63 17.82 -21.88
CA GLY A 159 26.19 16.86 -20.85
C GLY A 159 26.44 15.39 -21.24
N LEU A 160 25.59 14.51 -20.73
CA LEU A 160 25.53 13.11 -21.14
C LEU A 160 24.27 12.88 -22.00
N ASN A 161 24.20 11.73 -22.64
CA ASN A 161 22.95 11.19 -23.15
C ASN A 161 22.87 9.72 -22.75
N VAL A 162 21.67 9.14 -22.89
CA VAL A 162 21.45 7.70 -22.70
C VAL A 162 21.47 6.99 -24.05
N GLY A 163 22.10 5.82 -24.10
CA GLY A 163 22.28 4.99 -25.28
C GLY A 163 22.40 3.50 -24.93
N TRP A 164 22.83 2.69 -25.91
CA TRP A 164 22.80 1.21 -25.83
C TRP A 164 21.41 0.66 -25.55
N ILE A 165 20.37 1.39 -25.98
CA ILE A 165 18.98 1.04 -25.71
C ILE A 165 18.56 -0.10 -26.64
N ASP A 166 18.31 -1.26 -26.07
CA ASP A 166 17.77 -2.46 -26.71
C ASP A 166 16.26 -2.61 -26.42
N ALA A 167 15.58 -3.48 -27.16
CA ALA A 167 14.17 -3.76 -26.92
C ALA A 167 13.99 -4.41 -25.54
N GLY A 168 13.12 -3.85 -24.70
CA GLY A 168 12.89 -4.29 -23.32
C GLY A 168 13.60 -3.43 -22.26
N ASP A 169 14.52 -2.54 -22.65
CA ASP A 169 15.16 -1.61 -21.73
C ASP A 169 14.18 -0.51 -21.27
N TRP A 170 14.44 0.07 -20.10
CA TRP A 170 13.57 1.09 -19.53
C TRP A 170 14.31 2.07 -18.62
N MET A 171 13.71 3.25 -18.46
CA MET A 171 14.14 4.30 -17.54
C MET A 171 12.92 4.83 -16.78
N ALA A 172 13.05 4.99 -15.46
CA ALA A 172 12.04 5.61 -14.60
C ALA A 172 12.64 6.84 -13.90
N TYR A 173 11.87 7.92 -13.87
CA TYR A 173 12.29 9.21 -13.34
C TYR A 173 11.59 9.51 -12.02
N ALA A 174 12.18 10.38 -11.21
CA ALA A 174 11.63 10.73 -9.89
C ALA A 174 10.21 11.32 -10.01
N SER A 175 9.35 11.04 -9.03
CA SER A 175 7.97 11.55 -9.02
C SER A 175 7.94 13.07 -9.04
N ARG A 176 7.09 13.62 -9.90
CA ARG A 176 6.86 15.07 -10.03
C ARG A 176 5.37 15.38 -10.08
N TYR A 177 5.00 16.52 -9.53
CA TYR A 177 3.63 17.02 -9.67
C TYR A 177 3.36 17.46 -11.11
N PHE A 178 2.26 16.98 -11.68
CA PHE A 178 1.67 17.45 -12.93
C PHE A 178 0.34 18.13 -12.65
N GLU A 179 0.09 19.25 -13.33
CA GLU A 179 -1.25 19.80 -13.48
C GLU A 179 -2.11 18.83 -14.31
N GLY A 180 -3.40 18.75 -14.02
CA GLY A 180 -4.30 17.93 -14.82
C GLY A 180 -4.61 18.58 -16.16
N GLY A 181 -4.37 17.88 -17.28
CA GLY A 181 -4.74 18.35 -18.61
C GLY A 181 -3.85 17.83 -19.73
N GLU A 182 -3.86 18.51 -20.88
CA GLU A 182 -3.07 18.12 -22.03
C GLU A 182 -1.62 18.61 -21.92
N TYR A 183 -0.68 17.73 -22.27
CA TYR A 183 0.74 18.01 -22.37
C TYR A 183 1.25 17.60 -23.74
N LEU A 184 2.10 18.42 -24.34
CA LEU A 184 3.03 17.98 -25.37
C LEU A 184 4.23 17.36 -24.67
N VAL A 185 4.51 16.09 -24.94
CA VAL A 185 5.75 15.43 -24.50
C VAL A 185 6.68 15.31 -25.71
N GLU A 186 7.90 15.82 -25.55
CA GLU A 186 8.91 15.86 -26.58
C GLU A 186 10.15 15.09 -26.11
N TYR A 187 10.76 14.33 -27.02
CA TYR A 187 11.93 13.52 -26.77
C TYR A 187 13.04 13.92 -27.75
N ARG A 188 14.22 14.25 -27.22
CA ARG A 188 15.39 14.54 -28.05
C ARG A 188 16.16 13.26 -28.32
N VAL A 189 16.02 12.71 -29.52
CA VAL A 189 16.46 11.36 -29.87
C VAL A 189 17.42 11.34 -31.05
N ALA A 190 18.25 10.32 -31.12
CA ALA A 190 19.15 10.04 -32.24
C ALA A 190 19.10 8.55 -32.61
N SER A 191 19.18 8.21 -33.88
CA SER A 191 19.25 6.82 -34.33
C SER A 191 19.97 6.74 -35.67
N LEU A 192 21.02 5.90 -35.76
CA LEU A 192 21.75 5.72 -37.02
C LEU A 192 20.83 5.18 -38.13
N ASN A 193 20.09 4.10 -37.84
CA ASN A 193 19.32 3.37 -38.85
C ASN A 193 17.80 3.64 -38.79
N GLY A 194 17.29 4.29 -37.73
CA GLY A 194 15.86 4.38 -37.46
C GLY A 194 15.25 3.03 -37.04
N GLY A 195 13.92 2.98 -36.95
CA GLY A 195 13.18 1.75 -36.59
C GLY A 195 13.04 1.50 -35.09
N GLY A 196 13.55 2.41 -34.26
CA GLY A 196 13.31 2.43 -32.83
C GLY A 196 11.90 2.91 -32.50
N GLN A 197 11.40 2.52 -31.33
CA GLN A 197 10.11 2.96 -30.80
C GLN A 197 10.20 2.99 -29.28
N LEU A 198 9.81 4.13 -28.70
CA LEU A 198 9.63 4.26 -27.26
C LEU A 198 8.14 4.25 -26.94
N SER A 199 7.79 3.73 -25.77
CA SER A 199 6.51 3.95 -25.10
C SER A 199 6.75 4.76 -23.83
N ALA A 200 5.80 5.63 -23.51
CA ALA A 200 5.82 6.47 -22.34
C ALA A 200 4.67 6.14 -21.40
N ASP A 201 4.90 6.27 -20.11
CA ASP A 201 3.92 6.01 -19.07
C ASP A 201 4.14 6.87 -17.83
N LEU A 202 3.17 6.85 -16.93
CA LEU A 202 3.30 7.32 -15.56
C LEU A 202 3.09 6.17 -14.59
N ASP A 203 3.80 6.23 -13.47
CA ASP A 203 3.71 5.32 -12.33
C ASP A 203 3.89 3.86 -12.76
N ALA A 204 5.02 3.61 -13.42
CA ALA A 204 5.48 2.28 -13.86
C ALA A 204 4.48 1.53 -14.75
N GLY A 205 3.78 2.26 -15.62
CA GLY A 205 2.81 1.72 -16.56
C GLY A 205 1.36 1.89 -16.14
N SER A 206 1.08 2.43 -14.95
CA SER A 206 -0.30 2.64 -14.46
C SER A 206 -1.10 3.56 -15.38
N ILE A 207 -0.45 4.56 -15.97
CA ILE A 207 -1.05 5.46 -16.97
C ILE A 207 -0.19 5.41 -18.22
N VAL A 208 -0.61 4.66 -19.24
CA VAL A 208 0.10 4.61 -20.52
C VAL A 208 -0.17 5.90 -21.30
N LEU A 209 0.90 6.63 -21.62
CA LEU A 209 0.85 7.88 -22.38
C LEU A 209 1.02 7.64 -23.89
N GLY A 210 1.31 6.41 -24.30
CA GLY A 210 1.39 5.97 -25.69
C GLY A 210 2.82 5.90 -26.22
N SER A 211 2.96 5.59 -27.51
CA SER A 211 4.26 5.30 -28.13
C SER A 211 4.61 6.26 -29.26
N VAL A 212 5.92 6.51 -29.43
CA VAL A 212 6.48 7.39 -30.47
C VAL A 212 7.55 6.64 -31.25
N SER A 213 7.47 6.70 -32.58
CA SER A 213 8.46 6.09 -33.48
C SER A 213 9.68 6.99 -33.63
N ILE A 214 10.87 6.41 -33.65
CA ILE A 214 12.14 7.14 -33.73
C ILE A 214 12.70 7.00 -35.15
N PRO A 215 12.81 8.10 -35.91
CA PRO A 215 13.29 8.07 -37.29
C PRO A 215 14.82 7.90 -37.35
N SER A 216 15.34 7.52 -38.52
CA SER A 216 16.77 7.60 -38.79
C SER A 216 17.22 9.07 -38.80
N THR A 217 18.26 9.38 -38.03
CA THR A 217 18.94 10.67 -37.99
C THR A 217 20.33 10.61 -38.65
N GLY A 218 20.73 9.44 -39.15
CA GLY A 218 22.01 9.23 -39.83
C GLY A 218 23.24 9.19 -38.92
N GLY A 219 23.06 9.16 -37.59
CA GLY A 219 24.15 9.02 -36.62
C GLY A 219 23.66 8.96 -35.17
N TRP A 220 24.44 8.31 -34.29
CA TRP A 220 24.13 8.16 -32.85
C TRP A 220 24.17 9.46 -32.04
N GLN A 221 24.79 10.49 -32.62
CA GLN A 221 24.92 11.83 -32.05
C GLN A 221 24.30 12.90 -32.98
N ASN A 222 23.48 12.48 -33.96
CA ASN A 222 22.70 13.38 -34.79
C ASN A 222 21.28 13.44 -34.22
N TRP A 223 20.91 14.58 -33.64
CA TRP A 223 19.71 14.69 -32.81
C TRP A 223 18.52 15.30 -33.56
N THR A 224 17.35 14.69 -33.40
CA THR A 224 16.05 15.23 -33.77
C THR A 224 15.11 15.24 -32.58
N THR A 225 14.01 15.98 -32.65
CA THR A 225 12.97 15.95 -31.62
C THR A 225 11.73 15.28 -32.18
N VAL A 226 11.22 14.28 -31.46
CA VAL A 226 9.93 13.63 -31.74
C VAL A 226 8.97 13.94 -30.61
N SER A 227 7.67 13.91 -30.87
CA SER A 227 6.68 14.31 -29.86
C SER A 227 5.33 13.65 -30.05
N HIS A 228 4.52 13.71 -29.00
CA HIS A 228 3.10 13.39 -29.00
C HIS A 228 2.38 14.21 -27.91
N THR A 229 1.06 14.37 -28.07
CA THR A 229 0.22 15.00 -27.06
C THR A 229 -0.46 13.93 -26.21
N VAL A 230 -0.48 14.13 -24.90
CA VAL A 230 -1.00 13.18 -23.92
C VAL A 230 -1.84 13.91 -22.87
N THR A 231 -2.81 13.24 -22.27
CA THR A 231 -3.55 13.79 -21.13
C THR A 231 -3.00 13.20 -19.84
N ILE A 232 -2.54 14.07 -18.94
CA ILE A 232 -1.98 13.67 -17.63
C ILE A 232 -2.96 14.07 -16.54
N PRO A 233 -3.35 13.16 -15.62
CA PRO A 233 -4.11 13.51 -14.43
C PRO A 233 -3.34 14.46 -13.52
N ALA A 234 -4.05 15.29 -12.75
CA ALA A 234 -3.40 16.11 -11.74
C ALA A 234 -2.86 15.22 -10.62
N GLY A 235 -1.61 15.40 -10.20
CA GLY A 235 -1.02 14.59 -9.15
C GLY A 235 0.49 14.42 -9.26
N ASN A 236 1.09 13.79 -8.25
CA ASN A 236 2.49 13.37 -8.31
C ASN A 236 2.58 12.07 -9.09
N HIS A 237 3.39 12.08 -10.15
CA HIS A 237 3.58 10.95 -11.03
C HIS A 237 5.07 10.71 -11.32
N ALA A 238 5.51 9.46 -11.30
CA ALA A 238 6.83 9.07 -11.81
C ALA A 238 6.74 8.86 -13.32
N PHE A 239 7.57 9.53 -14.11
CA PHE A 239 7.57 9.35 -15.56
C PHE A 239 8.40 8.11 -15.97
N GLY A 240 7.89 7.33 -16.92
CA GLY A 240 8.53 6.12 -17.44
C GLY A 240 8.75 6.17 -18.95
N ILE A 241 9.87 5.60 -19.39
CA ILE A 241 10.16 5.27 -20.79
C ILE A 241 10.46 3.78 -20.89
N TYR A 242 9.78 3.11 -21.82
CA TYR A 242 10.03 1.73 -22.20
C TYR A 242 10.43 1.62 -23.68
N ALA A 243 11.51 0.91 -23.97
CA ALA A 243 11.99 0.68 -25.33
C ALA A 243 11.24 -0.50 -25.99
N VAL A 244 10.18 -0.18 -26.76
CA VAL A 244 9.42 -1.20 -27.52
C VAL A 244 10.30 -1.82 -28.61
N SER A 245 11.11 -1.01 -29.29
CA SER A 245 12.22 -1.46 -30.11
C SER A 245 13.44 -0.57 -29.87
N GLY A 246 14.61 -1.19 -29.72
CA GLY A 246 15.88 -0.51 -29.47
C GLY A 246 16.50 0.16 -30.69
N GLY A 247 17.78 0.52 -30.59
CA GLY A 247 18.55 1.12 -31.68
C GLY A 247 18.45 2.64 -31.76
N TRP A 248 18.38 3.31 -30.62
CA TRP A 248 18.31 4.77 -30.51
C TRP A 248 18.98 5.27 -29.22
N ASN A 249 19.31 6.56 -29.20
CA ASN A 249 19.78 7.32 -28.05
C ASN A 249 18.76 8.40 -27.71
N ILE A 250 18.76 8.86 -26.45
CA ILE A 250 17.94 9.97 -25.96
C ILE A 250 18.75 10.92 -25.09
N ASN A 251 18.55 12.22 -25.27
CA ASN A 251 19.26 13.29 -24.56
C ASN A 251 18.39 13.89 -23.45
N TRP A 252 17.16 14.31 -23.78
CA TRP A 252 16.24 14.88 -22.80
C TRP A 252 14.78 14.60 -23.15
N ILE A 253 13.92 14.74 -22.14
CA ILE A 253 12.46 14.73 -22.23
C ILE A 253 11.94 16.11 -21.83
N ARG A 254 11.01 16.66 -22.60
CA ARG A 254 10.38 17.95 -22.30
C ARG A 254 8.88 17.81 -22.26
N PHE A 255 8.29 18.30 -21.17
CA PHE A 255 6.86 18.42 -21.01
C PHE A 255 6.48 19.87 -21.18
N THR A 256 5.47 20.13 -22.00
CA THR A 256 4.88 21.45 -22.20
C THR A 256 3.39 21.32 -21.94
N TYR A 257 2.91 21.91 -20.85
CA TYR A 257 1.50 21.96 -20.55
C TYR A 257 0.76 22.80 -21.59
N LEU A 258 -0.24 22.22 -22.25
CA LEU A 258 -1.03 22.85 -23.30
C LEU A 258 -2.35 23.42 -22.77
N GLY A 259 -2.67 23.13 -21.50
CA GLY A 259 -3.90 23.55 -20.85
C GLY A 259 -4.97 22.46 -20.84
N GLY A 260 -6.06 22.75 -20.13
CA GLY A 260 -7.30 22.00 -20.15
C GLY A 260 -8.46 22.98 -20.21
N SER A 261 -9.38 22.81 -21.17
CA SER A 261 -10.63 23.57 -21.15
C SER A 261 -11.35 23.24 -19.86
N GLY A 262 -11.62 24.27 -19.05
CA GLY A 262 -12.36 24.15 -17.82
C GLY A 262 -13.73 23.49 -18.04
N SER A 263 -13.80 22.19 -17.80
CA SER A 263 -14.50 21.79 -16.60
C SER A 263 -13.44 21.65 -15.51
N THR A 264 -13.40 22.62 -14.59
CA THR A 264 -13.23 22.22 -13.20
C THR A 264 -14.17 21.02 -13.03
N PRO A 265 -13.73 19.83 -12.60
CA PRO A 265 -14.65 19.08 -11.82
C PRO A 265 -14.96 20.02 -10.65
N THR A 266 -16.10 20.72 -10.69
CA THR A 266 -16.94 20.78 -9.48
C THR A 266 -16.74 19.41 -8.86
N PRO A 267 -16.17 19.27 -7.65
CA PRO A 267 -15.73 17.99 -7.11
C PRO A 267 -16.81 17.00 -7.48
N THR A 268 -16.56 16.24 -8.54
CA THR A 268 -17.56 15.32 -9.02
C THR A 268 -17.47 14.31 -7.92
N PRO A 269 -18.54 14.10 -7.12
CA PRO A 269 -18.48 13.17 -6.00
C PRO A 269 -17.81 11.95 -6.58
N SER A 270 -16.59 11.64 -6.08
CA SER A 270 -15.68 10.60 -6.60
C SER A 270 -16.55 9.59 -7.28
N SER A 271 -16.63 9.56 -8.63
CA SER A 271 -17.71 8.81 -9.27
C SER A 271 -17.54 7.40 -8.77
N SER A 272 -18.42 6.97 -7.87
CA SER A 272 -18.27 5.71 -7.19
C SER A 272 -18.06 4.68 -8.29
N PRO A 273 -17.17 3.69 -8.11
CA PRO A 273 -17.00 2.64 -9.10
C PRO A 273 -18.38 2.22 -9.56
N ARG A 274 -18.61 2.12 -10.88
CA ARG A 274 -19.92 1.68 -11.37
C ARG A 274 -20.15 0.28 -10.81
N PHE A 275 -21.00 0.18 -9.80
CA PHE A 275 -21.22 -1.10 -9.13
C PHE A 275 -22.06 -2.00 -10.02
N ILE A 276 -21.74 -3.29 -10.00
CA ILE A 276 -22.64 -4.32 -10.54
C ILE A 276 -23.99 -4.17 -9.85
N PRO A 277 -25.13 -4.20 -10.57
CA PRO A 277 -26.44 -4.19 -9.93
C PRO A 277 -26.57 -5.32 -8.91
N LEU A 278 -27.05 -5.00 -7.70
CA LEU A 278 -27.31 -6.01 -6.67
C LEU A 278 -28.58 -6.76 -7.03
N SER A 279 -28.48 -8.09 -7.12
CA SER A 279 -29.62 -8.94 -7.44
C SER A 279 -30.54 -9.10 -6.22
N PRO A 280 -31.87 -9.25 -6.40
CA PRO A 280 -32.78 -9.47 -5.29
C PRO A 280 -32.37 -10.67 -4.43
N GLY A 281 -32.27 -10.47 -3.11
CA GLY A 281 -31.90 -11.51 -2.16
C GLY A 281 -30.39 -11.69 -1.94
N MET A 282 -29.55 -10.87 -2.58
CA MET A 282 -28.10 -10.83 -2.35
C MET A 282 -27.75 -9.71 -1.37
N GLU A 283 -26.65 -9.88 -0.65
CA GLU A 283 -26.17 -8.93 0.36
C GLU A 283 -25.29 -7.86 -0.26
N LEU A 284 -24.28 -8.29 -1.02
CA LEU A 284 -23.29 -7.41 -1.63
C LEU A 284 -22.81 -7.98 -2.96
N THR A 285 -22.05 -7.16 -3.69
CA THR A 285 -21.32 -7.61 -4.89
C THR A 285 -19.81 -7.55 -4.66
N ILE A 286 -19.07 -8.52 -5.18
CA ILE A 286 -17.61 -8.44 -5.31
C ILE A 286 -17.29 -8.24 -6.79
N GLN A 287 -16.58 -7.19 -7.13
CA GLN A 287 -16.21 -6.87 -8.51
C GLN A 287 -14.71 -6.61 -8.64
N PHE A 288 -14.22 -6.68 -9.87
CA PHE A 288 -12.80 -6.56 -10.15
C PHE A 288 -12.53 -5.30 -10.96
N LEU A 289 -11.39 -4.67 -10.67
CA LEU A 289 -10.83 -3.61 -11.49
C LEU A 289 -9.39 -4.00 -11.82
N ASN A 290 -9.16 -4.37 -13.08
CA ASN A 290 -7.84 -4.71 -13.55
C ASN A 290 -7.02 -3.42 -13.76
N LYS A 291 -6.06 -3.18 -12.85
CA LYS A 291 -5.10 -2.07 -12.87
C LYS A 291 -3.69 -2.54 -13.22
N THR A 292 -3.56 -3.68 -13.90
CA THR A 292 -2.24 -4.23 -14.28
C THR A 292 -1.57 -3.45 -15.42
N GLY A 293 -2.10 -2.29 -15.82
CA GLY A 293 -1.56 -1.49 -16.94
C GLY A 293 -1.59 -2.21 -18.29
N GLY A 294 -2.45 -3.23 -18.45
CA GLY A 294 -2.49 -4.08 -19.65
C GLY A 294 -1.44 -5.18 -19.68
N ARG A 295 -0.65 -5.38 -18.61
CA ARG A 295 0.33 -6.47 -18.52
C ARG A 295 -0.33 -7.84 -18.36
N VAL A 296 -1.53 -7.88 -17.76
CA VAL A 296 -2.34 -9.08 -17.64
C VAL A 296 -3.78 -8.77 -18.02
N ASP A 297 -4.25 -9.29 -19.15
CA ASP A 297 -5.64 -9.14 -19.59
C ASP A 297 -6.62 -9.92 -18.70
N ASP A 298 -7.87 -9.45 -18.61
CA ASP A 298 -8.96 -10.13 -17.89
C ASP A 298 -9.19 -11.58 -18.37
N SER A 299 -8.86 -11.89 -19.62
CA SER A 299 -8.94 -13.24 -20.19
C SER A 299 -7.88 -14.21 -19.64
N ARG A 300 -6.88 -13.70 -18.92
CA ARG A 300 -5.82 -14.46 -18.27
C ARG A 300 -6.02 -14.56 -16.75
N ILE A 301 -7.03 -13.89 -16.19
CA ILE A 301 -7.25 -13.87 -14.75
C ILE A 301 -8.45 -14.74 -14.43
N TYR A 302 -8.25 -15.71 -13.53
CA TYR A 302 -9.27 -16.62 -13.05
C TYR A 302 -9.61 -16.30 -11.60
N ALA A 303 -10.89 -16.32 -11.25
CA ALA A 303 -11.37 -16.09 -9.90
C ALA A 303 -12.35 -17.17 -9.45
N ALA A 304 -12.24 -17.59 -8.18
CA ALA A 304 -13.20 -18.49 -7.53
C ALA A 304 -13.46 -18.04 -6.10
N ILE A 305 -14.74 -18.01 -5.70
CA ILE A 305 -15.12 -17.82 -4.29
C ILE A 305 -15.52 -19.18 -3.72
N ILE A 306 -14.76 -19.67 -2.73
CA ILE A 306 -15.00 -20.94 -2.05
C ILE A 306 -15.21 -20.65 -0.57
N GLY A 307 -16.30 -21.14 0.01
CA GLY A 307 -16.67 -20.87 1.40
C GLY A 307 -17.81 -21.76 1.86
N ARG A 308 -18.53 -21.32 2.90
CA ARG A 308 -19.61 -22.10 3.52
C ARG A 308 -20.94 -21.37 3.44
N ASP A 309 -21.98 -22.09 3.02
CA ASP A 309 -23.35 -21.60 3.02
C ASP A 309 -23.96 -21.52 4.43
N GLY A 310 -25.20 -21.05 4.54
CA GLY A 310 -25.94 -21.00 5.81
C GLY A 310 -26.26 -22.37 6.43
N GLY A 311 -26.08 -23.46 5.69
CA GLY A 311 -26.13 -24.84 6.18
C GLY A 311 -24.77 -25.38 6.64
N ASN A 312 -23.73 -24.54 6.67
CA ASN A 312 -22.35 -24.89 7.00
C ASN A 312 -21.71 -25.92 6.04
N ARG A 313 -22.18 -25.98 4.79
CA ARG A 313 -21.65 -26.87 3.73
C ARG A 313 -20.66 -26.10 2.88
N TRP A 314 -19.57 -26.77 2.45
CA TRP A 314 -18.65 -26.18 1.49
C TRP A 314 -19.32 -25.97 0.14
N CYS A 315 -19.15 -24.78 -0.41
CA CYS A 315 -19.69 -24.37 -1.69
C CYS A 315 -18.66 -23.52 -2.45
N TYR A 316 -18.77 -23.52 -3.78
CA TYR A 316 -18.27 -22.41 -4.59
C TYR A 316 -19.44 -21.51 -4.99
N LEU A 317 -19.21 -20.20 -5.12
CA LEU A 317 -20.22 -19.27 -5.63
C LEU A 317 -20.13 -19.18 -7.15
N THR A 318 -21.27 -19.26 -7.83
CA THR A 318 -21.38 -18.78 -9.23
C THR A 318 -21.45 -17.25 -9.25
N PRO A 319 -21.16 -16.59 -10.39
CA PRO A 319 -21.24 -15.14 -10.54
C PRO A 319 -22.60 -14.55 -10.13
N GLU A 320 -23.68 -15.30 -10.32
CA GLU A 320 -25.06 -14.92 -9.96
C GLU A 320 -25.35 -15.05 -8.45
N GLY A 321 -24.41 -15.55 -7.65
CA GLY A 321 -24.54 -15.71 -6.20
C GLY A 321 -25.16 -17.03 -5.76
N THR A 322 -25.24 -18.01 -6.65
CA THR A 322 -25.69 -19.36 -6.26
C THR A 322 -24.56 -20.09 -5.54
N ALA A 323 -24.78 -20.46 -4.27
CA ALA A 323 -23.87 -21.31 -3.52
C ALA A 323 -24.04 -22.78 -3.94
N THR A 324 -23.14 -23.24 -4.81
CA THR A 324 -23.15 -24.62 -5.32
C THR A 324 -22.33 -25.52 -4.40
N VAL A 325 -23.00 -26.51 -3.79
CA VAL A 325 -22.38 -27.43 -2.84
C VAL A 325 -21.27 -28.23 -3.51
N ILE A 326 -20.10 -28.26 -2.87
CA ILE A 326 -18.97 -29.08 -3.26
C ILE A 326 -19.10 -30.44 -2.59
N GLY A 327 -19.23 -31.48 -3.39
CA GLY A 327 -19.33 -32.87 -2.98
C GLY A 327 -17.97 -33.55 -2.77
N ALA A 328 -18.00 -34.71 -2.14
CA ALA A 328 -16.82 -35.56 -1.99
C ALA A 328 -16.27 -36.01 -3.35
N GLY A 329 -14.98 -35.79 -3.60
CA GLY A 329 -14.32 -36.18 -4.86
C GLY A 329 -14.42 -35.14 -5.98
N ASP A 330 -15.12 -34.02 -5.77
CA ASP A 330 -15.17 -32.94 -6.74
C ASP A 330 -13.78 -32.30 -6.92
N THR A 331 -13.51 -31.85 -8.15
CA THR A 331 -12.31 -31.11 -8.53
C THR A 331 -12.67 -29.67 -8.92
N SER A 332 -11.70 -28.77 -8.85
CA SER A 332 -11.91 -27.33 -9.05
C SER A 332 -12.19 -26.85 -10.47
N GLU A 333 -12.29 -27.76 -11.44
CA GLU A 333 -12.42 -27.42 -12.87
C GLU A 333 -13.58 -26.45 -13.17
N GLN A 334 -14.68 -26.53 -12.41
CA GLN A 334 -15.87 -25.70 -12.62
C GLN A 334 -16.00 -24.53 -11.63
N TRP A 335 -15.07 -24.38 -10.69
CA TRP A 335 -15.18 -23.40 -9.61
C TRP A 335 -14.64 -22.03 -10.01
N PHE A 336 -13.77 -21.98 -11.01
CA PHE A 336 -13.07 -20.78 -11.47
C PHE A 336 -13.73 -20.17 -12.71
N PHE A 337 -13.82 -18.85 -12.72
CA PHE A 337 -14.37 -18.05 -13.81
C PHE A 337 -13.32 -17.05 -14.29
N ARG A 338 -13.21 -16.87 -15.61
CA ARG A 338 -12.32 -15.83 -16.15
C ARG A 338 -12.96 -14.47 -16.01
N LEU A 339 -12.17 -13.45 -15.66
CA LEU A 339 -12.69 -12.10 -15.45
C LEU A 339 -13.31 -11.51 -16.72
N ASP A 340 -12.85 -11.88 -17.92
CA ASP A 340 -13.44 -11.43 -19.19
C ASP A 340 -14.86 -12.00 -19.45
N THR A 341 -15.25 -13.04 -18.72
CA THR A 341 -16.55 -13.71 -18.88
C THR A 341 -17.60 -13.31 -17.84
N ILE A 342 -17.22 -12.55 -16.81
CA ILE A 342 -18.10 -12.21 -15.69
C ILE A 342 -18.00 -10.71 -15.37
N ALA A 343 -19.07 -10.12 -14.85
CA ALA A 343 -18.99 -8.77 -14.29
C ALA A 343 -18.34 -8.77 -12.90
N GLY A 344 -18.45 -9.88 -12.17
CA GLY A 344 -18.07 -10.10 -10.77
C GLY A 344 -19.02 -11.12 -10.13
N PHE A 345 -19.06 -11.15 -8.80
CA PHE A 345 -19.88 -12.09 -8.02
C PHE A 345 -20.96 -11.36 -7.23
N GLN A 346 -22.15 -11.92 -7.20
CA GLN A 346 -23.14 -11.65 -6.15
C GLN A 346 -22.82 -12.52 -4.92
N VAL A 347 -23.01 -11.98 -3.72
CA VAL A 347 -22.76 -12.72 -2.47
C VAL A 347 -24.06 -12.81 -1.66
N PRO A 348 -24.49 -14.01 -1.23
CA PRO A 348 -25.71 -14.17 -0.46
C PRO A 348 -25.54 -13.65 0.99
N PRO A 349 -26.66 -13.42 1.73
CA PRO A 349 -26.65 -12.90 3.11
C PRO A 349 -25.87 -13.72 4.13
N VAL A 350 -25.62 -14.99 3.83
CA VAL A 350 -24.78 -15.86 4.65
C VAL A 350 -23.81 -16.61 3.74
N PHE A 351 -22.55 -16.21 3.79
CA PHE A 351 -21.44 -16.93 3.18
C PHE A 351 -20.19 -16.73 4.02
N THR A 352 -19.75 -17.78 4.70
CA THR A 352 -18.77 -17.69 5.79
C THR A 352 -17.50 -18.48 5.47
N SER A 353 -16.39 -18.16 6.16
CA SER A 353 -15.09 -18.83 5.93
C SER A 353 -14.68 -18.84 4.45
N ALA A 354 -14.96 -17.75 3.75
CA ALA A 354 -14.80 -17.67 2.31
C ALA A 354 -13.39 -17.20 1.94
N ARG A 355 -12.89 -17.74 0.83
CA ARG A 355 -11.71 -17.26 0.13
C ARG A 355 -12.07 -16.93 -1.30
N LEU A 356 -11.70 -15.73 -1.72
CA LEU A 356 -11.66 -15.34 -3.12
C LEU A 356 -10.26 -15.65 -3.64
N TYR A 357 -10.11 -16.79 -4.30
CA TYR A 357 -8.87 -17.15 -5.00
C TYR A 357 -8.81 -16.42 -6.33
N MET A 358 -7.62 -15.94 -6.66
CA MET A 358 -7.33 -15.27 -7.93
C MET A 358 -6.02 -15.82 -8.48
N SER A 359 -6.03 -16.26 -9.73
CA SER A 359 -4.86 -16.87 -10.37
C SER A 359 -4.65 -16.38 -11.80
N ILE A 360 -3.40 -16.35 -12.24
CA ILE A 360 -2.98 -15.87 -13.55
C ILE A 360 -2.68 -17.06 -14.46
N ASP A 361 -3.11 -16.97 -15.72
CA ASP A 361 -2.97 -17.92 -16.83
C ASP A 361 -3.67 -19.27 -16.69
N SER A 362 -3.80 -19.80 -15.47
CA SER A 362 -4.47 -21.06 -15.17
C SER A 362 -5.34 -20.93 -13.91
N PRO A 363 -6.49 -21.61 -13.83
CA PRO A 363 -7.18 -21.82 -12.56
C PRO A 363 -6.34 -22.70 -11.63
N LEU A 364 -6.57 -22.58 -10.31
CA LEU A 364 -5.97 -23.48 -9.33
C LEU A 364 -6.57 -24.88 -9.41
N VAL A 365 -5.74 -25.87 -9.14
CA VAL A 365 -6.12 -27.28 -9.03
C VAL A 365 -6.32 -27.62 -7.56
N MET A 366 -7.58 -27.80 -7.18
CA MET A 366 -8.03 -28.11 -5.83
C MET A 366 -9.00 -29.29 -5.89
N SER A 367 -9.21 -29.96 -4.75
CA SER A 367 -10.15 -31.07 -4.67
C SER A 367 -10.87 -31.10 -3.33
N ALA A 368 -11.99 -31.81 -3.29
CA ALA A 368 -12.74 -32.07 -2.08
C ALA A 368 -12.48 -33.49 -1.57
N VAL A 369 -12.03 -33.59 -0.33
CA VAL A 369 -11.80 -34.86 0.37
C VAL A 369 -12.80 -35.06 1.49
N VAL A 370 -12.92 -36.28 1.98
CA VAL A 370 -13.76 -36.62 3.13
C VAL A 370 -12.86 -37.01 4.28
N ASP A 371 -13.04 -36.36 5.42
CA ASP A 371 -12.31 -36.73 6.63
C ASP A 371 -12.87 -38.03 7.25
N ALA A 372 -12.20 -38.54 8.28
CA ALA A 372 -12.61 -39.78 8.95
C ALA A 372 -14.02 -39.72 9.59
N THR A 373 -14.61 -38.53 9.73
CA THR A 373 -15.97 -38.32 10.27
C THR A 373 -17.05 -38.27 9.19
N GLY A 374 -16.66 -38.35 7.91
CA GLY A 374 -17.59 -38.20 6.78
C GLY A 374 -17.80 -36.74 6.38
N SER A 375 -17.06 -35.79 6.95
CA SER A 375 -17.18 -34.37 6.63
C SER A 375 -16.34 -34.01 5.41
N VAL A 376 -16.94 -33.28 4.46
CA VAL A 376 -16.22 -32.76 3.29
C VAL A 376 -15.26 -31.64 3.72
N GLY A 377 -14.04 -31.67 3.22
CA GLY A 377 -13.02 -30.64 3.34
C GLY A 377 -12.44 -30.29 1.97
N ILE A 378 -11.99 -29.05 1.81
CA ILE A 378 -11.31 -28.60 0.59
C ILE A 378 -9.80 -28.73 0.79
N VAL A 379 -9.15 -29.44 -0.12
CA VAL A 379 -7.70 -29.48 -0.26
C VAL A 379 -7.28 -28.20 -0.96
N GLN A 380 -6.60 -27.34 -0.22
CA GLN A 380 -6.03 -26.09 -0.71
C GLN A 380 -4.64 -26.34 -1.28
N PRO A 381 -4.07 -25.41 -2.08
CA PRO A 381 -2.67 -25.53 -2.52
C PRO A 381 -1.73 -25.79 -1.34
N ASP A 382 -0.98 -26.89 -1.40
CA ASP A 382 0.04 -27.25 -0.41
C ASP A 382 1.43 -27.06 -1.02
N LEU A 383 1.96 -25.84 -0.90
CA LEU A 383 3.25 -25.51 -1.48
C LEU A 383 4.44 -26.17 -0.75
N GLY A 384 4.20 -26.76 0.43
CA GLY A 384 5.18 -27.61 1.11
C GLY A 384 5.37 -28.97 0.42
N ASN A 385 4.41 -29.39 -0.40
CA ASN A 385 4.49 -30.57 -1.25
C ASN A 385 5.04 -30.20 -2.64
N PRO A 386 6.28 -30.60 -3.00
CA PRO A 386 6.87 -30.27 -4.31
C PRO A 386 6.13 -30.86 -5.51
N SER A 387 5.21 -31.80 -5.30
CA SER A 387 4.36 -32.38 -6.35
C SER A 387 2.98 -31.74 -6.43
N ASP A 388 2.71 -30.69 -5.64
CA ASP A 388 1.45 -29.97 -5.74
C ASP A 388 1.33 -29.32 -7.14
N PRO A 389 0.20 -29.48 -7.84
CA PRO A 389 0.02 -28.96 -9.19
C PRO A 389 0.03 -27.42 -9.27
N ASN A 390 -0.05 -26.72 -8.14
CA ASN A 390 -0.12 -25.26 -8.08
C ASN A 390 1.25 -24.58 -7.87
N GLN A 391 2.35 -25.33 -7.83
CA GLN A 391 3.70 -24.79 -7.59
C GLN A 391 4.05 -23.64 -8.55
N ASP A 392 3.74 -23.82 -9.84
CA ASP A 392 4.10 -22.88 -10.91
C ASP A 392 2.93 -21.99 -11.36
N ILE A 393 1.89 -21.84 -10.54
CA ILE A 393 0.76 -20.93 -10.80
C ILE A 393 0.95 -19.65 -9.98
N ILE A 394 0.89 -18.49 -10.62
CA ILE A 394 0.84 -17.20 -9.91
C ILE A 394 -0.57 -17.02 -9.37
N PHE A 395 -0.73 -17.00 -8.04
CA PHE A 395 -2.03 -16.84 -7.41
C PHE A 395 -1.94 -16.13 -6.06
N ASP A 396 -3.05 -15.57 -5.64
CA ASP A 396 -3.25 -14.98 -4.32
C ASP A 396 -4.73 -15.16 -3.89
N TRP A 397 -5.08 -14.77 -2.67
CA TRP A 397 -6.46 -14.80 -2.21
C TRP A 397 -6.80 -13.73 -1.18
N ALA A 398 -8.03 -13.22 -1.24
CA ALA A 398 -8.64 -12.46 -0.16
C ALA A 398 -9.50 -13.39 0.72
N GLU A 399 -9.59 -13.10 2.01
CA GLU A 399 -10.46 -13.83 2.94
C GLU A 399 -11.65 -12.96 3.33
N PHE A 400 -12.84 -13.58 3.44
CA PHE A 400 -14.00 -12.85 3.93
C PHE A 400 -15.08 -13.73 4.56
N THR A 401 -15.99 -13.07 5.27
CA THR A 401 -17.26 -13.61 5.73
C THR A 401 -18.34 -12.55 5.59
N VAL A 402 -19.49 -12.97 5.08
CA VAL A 402 -20.75 -12.22 5.13
C VAL A 402 -21.71 -12.97 6.02
N HIS A 403 -22.17 -12.30 7.08
CA HIS A 403 -23.18 -12.83 7.98
C HIS A 403 -23.90 -11.68 8.70
N SER A 404 -25.20 -11.80 8.94
CA SER A 404 -25.98 -10.82 9.72
C SER A 404 -25.88 -9.37 9.21
N GLY A 405 -25.77 -9.16 7.89
CA GLY A 405 -25.69 -7.83 7.29
C GLY A 405 -24.32 -7.13 7.42
N THR A 406 -23.30 -7.88 7.84
CA THR A 406 -21.94 -7.38 8.03
C THR A 406 -20.97 -8.19 7.18
N PHE A 407 -20.03 -7.46 6.60
CA PHE A 407 -18.86 -7.98 5.89
C PHE A 407 -17.64 -7.88 6.80
N TRP A 408 -16.90 -8.97 6.90
CA TRP A 408 -15.54 -9.01 7.41
C TRP A 408 -14.65 -9.50 6.29
N GLY A 409 -13.61 -8.75 5.92
CA GLY A 409 -12.67 -9.24 4.92
C GLY A 409 -11.33 -8.54 4.95
N ASN A 410 -10.33 -9.21 4.38
CA ASN A 410 -8.94 -8.79 4.42
C ASN A 410 -8.19 -9.28 3.17
N THR A 411 -7.14 -8.55 2.80
CA THR A 411 -6.03 -9.15 2.05
C THR A 411 -5.18 -10.01 2.99
N THR A 412 -4.29 -10.87 2.51
CA THR A 412 -3.43 -11.64 3.42
C THR A 412 -2.08 -11.99 2.82
N GLN A 413 -1.05 -11.94 3.66
CA GLN A 413 0.31 -12.40 3.38
C GLN A 413 0.73 -13.49 4.38
N VAL A 414 -0.20 -14.05 5.16
CA VAL A 414 0.09 -15.02 6.24
C VAL A 414 0.81 -16.28 5.72
N ASP A 415 0.50 -16.69 4.49
CA ASP A 415 1.11 -17.88 3.86
C ASP A 415 2.08 -17.50 2.72
N GLN A 416 1.74 -16.50 1.92
CA GLN A 416 2.53 -16.04 0.77
C GLN A 416 2.07 -14.66 0.26
N PHE A 417 2.85 -14.10 -0.65
CA PHE A 417 2.46 -13.03 -1.57
C PHE A 417 2.64 -13.51 -3.02
N GLY A 418 1.58 -13.48 -3.82
CA GLY A 418 1.61 -13.84 -5.25
C GLY A 418 1.73 -12.63 -6.16
N PHE A 419 0.81 -11.67 -6.01
CA PHE A 419 0.78 -10.41 -6.77
C PHE A 419 0.02 -9.32 -5.99
N PRO A 420 0.26 -8.04 -6.26
CA PRO A 420 -0.34 -6.95 -5.51
C PRO A 420 -1.82 -6.77 -5.87
N TYR A 421 -2.66 -6.62 -4.85
CA TYR A 421 -4.05 -6.24 -5.00
C TYR A 421 -4.53 -5.44 -3.78
N THR A 422 -5.60 -4.68 -3.98
CA THR A 422 -6.29 -3.98 -2.90
C THR A 422 -7.74 -4.43 -2.80
N LEU A 423 -8.30 -4.30 -1.60
CA LEU A 423 -9.68 -4.57 -1.26
C LEU A 423 -10.32 -3.26 -0.80
N ALA A 424 -11.27 -2.73 -1.58
CA ALA A 424 -11.99 -1.50 -1.30
C ALA A 424 -13.47 -1.80 -1.00
N VAL A 425 -13.94 -1.45 0.20
CA VAL A 425 -15.32 -1.71 0.66
C VAL A 425 -16.15 -0.44 0.54
N TYR A 426 -17.33 -0.53 -0.05
CA TYR A 426 -18.26 0.58 -0.25
C TYR A 426 -19.60 0.32 0.46
N SER A 427 -20.18 1.37 1.04
CA SER A 427 -21.52 1.32 1.66
C SER A 427 -22.64 1.41 0.63
N ASP A 428 -23.89 1.17 1.05
CA ASP A 428 -25.11 1.35 0.21
C ASP A 428 -25.27 2.73 -0.42
N GLY A 429 -24.71 3.77 0.20
CA GLY A 429 -24.66 5.12 -0.38
C GLY A 429 -23.60 5.30 -1.47
N GLY A 430 -22.80 4.26 -1.75
CA GLY A 430 -21.68 4.28 -2.67
C GLY A 430 -20.43 5.00 -2.15
N THR A 431 -20.37 5.29 -0.85
CA THR A 431 -19.21 5.89 -0.18
C THR A 431 -18.17 4.83 0.13
N LEU A 432 -16.90 5.12 -0.14
CA LEU A 432 -15.79 4.28 0.29
C LEU A 432 -15.75 4.22 1.83
N VAL A 433 -15.84 3.00 2.38
CA VAL A 433 -15.72 2.74 3.82
C VAL A 433 -14.26 2.66 4.21
N LYS A 434 -13.52 1.74 3.57
CA LYS A 434 -12.08 1.54 3.80
C LYS A 434 -11.48 0.82 2.60
N LYS A 435 -10.21 1.11 2.31
CA LYS A 435 -9.39 0.43 1.30
C LYS A 435 -8.10 -0.04 1.97
N VAL A 436 -7.70 -1.27 1.70
CA VAL A 436 -6.50 -1.92 2.25
C VAL A 436 -5.80 -2.76 1.17
N GLY A 437 -4.54 -3.12 1.40
CA GLY A 437 -3.74 -3.94 0.49
C GLY A 437 -2.56 -3.18 -0.12
N ILE A 438 -2.04 -3.71 -1.22
CA ILE A 438 -0.81 -3.23 -1.87
C ILE A 438 -1.15 -2.76 -3.29
N ASP A 439 -0.78 -1.53 -3.63
CA ASP A 439 -1.04 -0.89 -4.93
C ASP A 439 0.23 -0.54 -5.71
N ARG A 440 1.32 -1.25 -5.43
CA ARG A 440 2.61 -1.13 -6.14
C ARG A 440 2.71 -2.12 -7.31
N PRO A 441 3.53 -1.84 -8.33
CA PRO A 441 3.92 -2.81 -9.34
C PRO A 441 4.54 -4.07 -8.72
N ARG A 442 4.24 -5.23 -9.29
CA ARG A 442 4.69 -6.54 -8.78
C ARG A 442 6.21 -6.67 -8.82
N ASP A 443 6.84 -6.34 -9.94
CA ASP A 443 8.31 -6.44 -10.06
C ASP A 443 9.03 -5.51 -9.05
N GLU A 444 8.43 -4.36 -8.72
CA GLU A 444 8.91 -3.47 -7.65
C GLU A 444 8.81 -4.16 -6.29
N VAL A 445 7.66 -4.77 -5.96
CA VAL A 445 7.48 -5.48 -4.67
C VAL A 445 8.53 -6.58 -4.47
N PHE A 446 8.77 -7.40 -5.49
CA PHE A 446 9.78 -8.46 -5.42
C PHE A 446 11.20 -7.90 -5.23
N SER A 447 11.54 -6.81 -5.94
CA SER A 447 12.85 -6.16 -5.81
C SER A 447 13.03 -5.49 -4.44
N LEU A 448 11.99 -4.83 -3.95
CA LEU A 448 12.00 -4.18 -2.64
C LEU A 448 12.15 -5.19 -1.51
N PHE A 449 11.50 -6.36 -1.60
CA PHE A 449 11.60 -7.41 -0.57
C PHE A 449 13.06 -7.78 -0.27
N ASP A 450 13.84 -8.11 -1.31
CA ASP A 450 15.24 -8.53 -1.14
C ASP A 450 16.14 -7.40 -0.61
N SER A 451 15.79 -6.15 -0.93
CA SER A 451 16.52 -4.95 -0.46
C SER A 451 16.20 -4.59 0.99
N TYR A 452 14.96 -4.83 1.43
CA TYR A 452 14.46 -4.45 2.74
C TYR A 452 14.83 -5.49 3.81
N VAL A 453 14.66 -6.77 3.51
CA VAL A 453 14.79 -7.84 4.52
C VAL A 453 16.25 -8.27 4.78
N PRO A 454 16.57 -8.71 6.01
CA PRO A 454 17.85 -9.34 6.30
C PRO A 454 18.09 -10.61 5.47
N SER A 455 19.36 -11.02 5.39
CA SER A 455 19.83 -12.11 4.53
C SER A 455 19.08 -13.43 4.72
N GLU A 456 18.65 -13.72 5.94
CA GLU A 456 17.94 -14.91 6.37
C GLU A 456 16.59 -15.06 5.66
N PHE A 457 15.94 -13.93 5.35
CA PHE A 457 14.61 -13.87 4.74
C PHE A 457 14.65 -13.84 3.20
N ARG A 458 15.77 -13.49 2.57
CA ARG A 458 15.86 -13.36 1.10
C ARG A 458 15.52 -14.65 0.35
N SER A 459 15.84 -15.80 0.94
CA SER A 459 15.48 -17.11 0.37
C SER A 459 13.97 -17.38 0.28
N LEU A 460 13.13 -16.54 0.90
CA LEU A 460 11.68 -16.61 0.81
C LEU A 460 11.15 -16.05 -0.51
N ASN A 461 11.96 -15.31 -1.27
CA ASN A 461 11.61 -14.83 -2.59
C ASN A 461 11.76 -15.95 -3.64
N HIS A 462 10.62 -16.41 -4.18
CA HIS A 462 10.51 -17.43 -5.21
C HIS A 462 9.97 -16.83 -6.51
N TYR A 463 10.53 -15.69 -6.94
CA TYR A 463 10.25 -15.12 -8.26
C TYR A 463 10.46 -16.18 -9.36
N PRO A 464 9.53 -16.30 -10.35
CA PRO A 464 8.46 -15.38 -10.67
C PRO A 464 7.13 -15.68 -9.99
N TYR A 465 7.02 -16.66 -9.09
CA TYR A 465 5.73 -17.16 -8.62
C TYR A 465 5.21 -16.42 -7.39
N ARG A 466 6.04 -16.29 -6.36
CA ARG A 466 5.58 -15.83 -5.03
C ARG A 466 6.73 -15.46 -4.10
N ILE A 467 6.40 -14.81 -2.99
CA ILE A 467 7.24 -14.72 -1.79
C ILE A 467 6.55 -15.55 -0.70
N LEU A 468 7.25 -16.48 -0.07
CA LEU A 468 6.69 -17.38 0.95
C LEU A 468 6.77 -16.79 2.36
N ALA A 469 5.78 -17.06 3.20
CA ALA A 469 5.90 -16.75 4.62
C ALA A 469 7.03 -17.57 5.29
N PRO A 470 7.66 -17.07 6.37
CA PRO A 470 8.90 -17.65 6.91
C PRO A 470 8.83 -19.16 7.20
N ALA A 471 7.79 -19.61 7.91
CA ALA A 471 7.60 -21.02 8.28
C ALA A 471 7.29 -21.93 7.08
N LYS A 472 6.82 -21.36 5.95
CA LYS A 472 6.62 -22.07 4.68
C LYS A 472 7.92 -22.22 3.88
N GLY A 473 8.93 -21.42 4.21
CA GLY A 473 10.24 -21.42 3.58
C GLY A 473 11.37 -21.89 4.51
N SER A 474 12.41 -21.07 4.63
CA SER A 474 13.66 -21.43 5.32
C SER A 474 13.61 -21.44 6.85
N PHE A 475 12.51 -20.98 7.45
CA PHE A 475 12.31 -20.95 8.91
C PHE A 475 11.41 -22.09 9.43
N GLY A 476 10.88 -22.92 8.54
CA GLY A 476 10.10 -24.11 8.94
C GLY A 476 10.93 -25.13 9.71
N GLU A 477 10.29 -26.04 10.42
CA GLU A 477 10.97 -27.05 11.23
C GLU A 477 12.03 -27.85 10.41
N GLY A 478 13.25 -27.94 10.96
CA GLY A 478 14.37 -28.63 10.32
C GLY A 478 15.02 -27.88 9.15
N LYS A 479 14.64 -26.62 8.90
CA LYS A 479 15.23 -25.75 7.87
C LYS A 479 16.35 -24.86 8.44
N PRO A 480 17.16 -24.20 7.59
CA PRO A 480 18.35 -23.47 8.04
C PRO A 480 18.11 -22.40 9.10
N ASN A 481 16.93 -21.78 9.12
CA ASN A 481 16.60 -20.68 10.04
C ASN A 481 15.57 -21.09 11.11
N ALA A 482 15.43 -22.39 11.41
CA ALA A 482 14.42 -22.91 12.35
C ALA A 482 14.66 -22.57 13.84
N SER A 483 15.76 -21.87 14.16
CA SER A 483 16.18 -21.47 15.51
C SER A 483 16.45 -19.96 15.60
N TYR A 484 15.79 -19.17 14.75
CA TYR A 484 16.01 -17.73 14.60
C TYR A 484 15.54 -16.95 15.84
N PHE A 485 14.47 -17.38 16.51
CA PHE A 485 13.97 -16.74 17.74
C PHE A 485 14.49 -17.34 19.05
N ASP A 486 15.14 -18.51 19.03
CA ASP A 486 15.56 -19.26 20.24
C ASP A 486 16.24 -18.38 21.31
N ALA A 487 17.27 -17.60 20.92
CA ALA A 487 18.02 -16.75 21.86
C ALA A 487 17.17 -15.62 22.46
N TYR A 488 16.20 -15.10 21.69
CA TYR A 488 15.29 -14.07 22.15
C TYR A 488 14.23 -14.65 23.10
N VAL A 489 13.69 -15.83 22.79
CA VAL A 489 12.81 -16.58 23.69
C VAL A 489 13.51 -16.84 25.03
N ASP A 490 14.78 -17.26 25.01
CA ASP A 490 15.59 -17.44 26.23
C ASP A 490 15.72 -16.15 27.04
N THR A 491 15.98 -15.03 26.37
CA THR A 491 16.10 -13.72 27.01
C THR A 491 14.81 -13.32 27.72
N VAL A 492 13.68 -13.41 27.00
CA VAL A 492 12.34 -13.11 27.49
C VAL A 492 11.97 -14.00 28.67
N TRP A 493 12.18 -15.31 28.55
CA TRP A 493 11.87 -16.25 29.61
C TRP A 493 12.69 -15.98 30.87
N ASN A 494 13.99 -15.72 30.73
CA ASN A 494 14.87 -15.43 31.87
C ASN A 494 14.53 -14.09 32.55
N GLN A 495 14.21 -13.06 31.77
CA GLN A 495 13.81 -11.75 32.29
C GLN A 495 12.58 -11.87 33.20
N TYR A 496 11.51 -12.52 32.71
CA TYR A 496 10.25 -12.62 33.44
C TYR A 496 10.23 -13.69 34.54
N ARG A 497 11.33 -14.39 34.80
CA ARG A 497 11.50 -15.13 36.07
C ARG A 497 11.59 -14.18 37.27
N THR A 498 12.10 -12.97 37.05
CA THR A 498 12.39 -12.03 38.15
C THR A 498 11.65 -10.71 38.00
N GLN A 499 11.30 -10.30 36.78
CA GLN A 499 10.44 -9.15 36.52
C GLN A 499 8.97 -9.56 36.34
N THR A 500 8.07 -8.62 36.63
CA THR A 500 6.64 -8.74 36.30
C THR A 500 6.39 -8.09 34.95
N LEU A 501 5.75 -8.84 34.03
CA LEU A 501 5.15 -8.31 32.82
C LEU A 501 3.73 -7.82 33.13
N THR A 502 3.34 -6.64 32.67
CA THR A 502 1.96 -6.12 32.85
C THR A 502 1.23 -5.99 31.52
N ILE A 503 0.18 -6.77 31.31
CA ILE A 503 -0.64 -6.71 30.10
C ILE A 503 -1.99 -6.09 30.44
N THR A 504 -2.30 -4.93 29.87
CA THR A 504 -3.64 -4.34 29.93
C THR A 504 -4.40 -4.75 28.66
N HIS A 505 -5.31 -5.71 28.82
CA HIS A 505 -6.12 -6.28 27.74
C HIS A 505 -7.60 -5.92 27.95
N PRO A 506 -8.43 -5.89 26.89
CA PRO A 506 -9.90 -5.78 27.04
C PRO A 506 -10.57 -6.81 27.96
N LEU A 507 -9.89 -7.89 28.34
CA LEU A 507 -10.39 -8.96 29.22
C LEU A 507 -9.91 -8.82 30.68
N GLY A 508 -9.17 -7.75 30.98
CA GLY A 508 -8.61 -7.45 32.30
C GLY A 508 -7.14 -7.04 32.24
N THR A 509 -6.61 -6.66 33.40
CA THR A 509 -5.18 -6.41 33.57
C THR A 509 -4.50 -7.64 34.14
N PHE A 510 -3.44 -8.11 33.50
CA PHE A 510 -2.73 -9.33 33.82
C PHE A 510 -1.30 -9.04 34.27
N GLN A 511 -0.86 -9.68 35.34
CA GLN A 511 0.54 -9.73 35.75
C GLN A 511 1.15 -11.08 35.37
N GLY A 512 2.09 -11.04 34.43
CA GLY A 512 2.84 -12.18 33.90
C GLY A 512 4.15 -12.43 34.65
N ARG A 513 4.45 -13.71 34.93
CA ARG A 513 5.77 -14.19 35.40
C ARG A 513 6.07 -15.60 34.90
N VAL A 514 7.34 -15.89 34.67
CA VAL A 514 7.83 -17.24 34.37
C VAL A 514 8.11 -17.99 35.68
N LEU A 515 7.44 -19.13 35.85
CA LEU A 515 7.52 -19.98 37.03
C LEU A 515 8.77 -20.90 37.01
N SER A 516 9.04 -21.58 38.13
CA SER A 516 10.16 -22.52 38.23
C SER A 516 10.03 -23.75 37.31
N ASP A 517 8.80 -24.08 36.90
CA ASP A 517 8.49 -25.15 35.95
C ASP A 517 8.43 -24.68 34.49
N ASP A 518 8.93 -23.47 34.22
CA ASP A 518 9.09 -22.86 32.88
C ASP A 518 7.79 -22.40 32.20
N ARG A 519 6.64 -22.54 32.86
CA ARG A 519 5.37 -21.94 32.41
C ARG A 519 5.37 -20.43 32.64
N MET A 520 4.79 -19.68 31.71
CA MET A 520 4.49 -18.26 31.93
C MET A 520 3.07 -18.14 32.49
N GLU A 521 2.95 -17.77 33.76
CA GLU A 521 1.67 -17.55 34.46
C GLU A 521 1.25 -16.09 34.36
N PHE A 522 0.00 -15.85 34.00
CA PHE A 522 -0.66 -14.55 34.02
C PHE A 522 -1.75 -14.55 35.09
N THR A 523 -1.57 -13.75 36.14
CA THR A 523 -2.62 -13.52 37.15
C THR A 523 -3.42 -12.29 36.78
N ARG A 524 -4.73 -12.45 36.58
CA ARG A 524 -5.64 -11.33 36.35
C ARG A 524 -5.90 -10.58 37.65
N LEU A 525 -5.72 -9.26 37.64
CA LEU A 525 -5.76 -8.43 38.86
C LEU A 525 -7.17 -8.28 39.44
N GLU A 526 -8.19 -8.38 38.59
CA GLU A 526 -9.58 -8.15 38.97
C GLU A 526 -10.15 -9.27 39.86
N ASP A 527 -9.71 -10.52 39.66
CA ASP A 527 -10.27 -11.70 40.34
C ASP A 527 -9.24 -12.73 40.80
N GLY A 528 -7.95 -12.51 40.52
CA GLY A 528 -6.87 -13.42 40.90
C GLY A 528 -6.85 -14.73 40.10
N GLN A 529 -7.65 -14.85 39.04
CA GLN A 529 -7.59 -16.03 38.17
C GLN A 529 -6.24 -16.11 37.45
N LYS A 530 -5.77 -17.35 37.22
CA LYS A 530 -4.47 -17.65 36.65
C LYS A 530 -4.62 -18.33 35.30
N PHE A 531 -3.79 -17.91 34.35
CA PHE A 531 -3.76 -18.35 32.96
C PHE A 531 -2.32 -18.67 32.58
N TYR A 532 -2.09 -19.55 31.63
CA TYR A 532 -0.75 -20.07 31.37
C TYR A 532 -0.40 -20.18 29.90
N ILE A 533 0.83 -19.79 29.56
CA ILE A 533 1.54 -20.36 28.40
C ILE A 533 2.35 -21.55 28.92
N GLN A 534 2.07 -22.74 28.39
CA GLN A 534 2.46 -24.03 28.99
C GLN A 534 3.95 -24.37 28.90
N ARG A 535 4.68 -23.75 27.98
CA ARG A 535 6.14 -23.85 27.83
C ARG A 535 6.62 -22.73 26.91
N ARG A 536 7.94 -22.61 26.74
CA ARG A 536 8.55 -21.78 25.69
C ARG A 536 7.98 -22.14 24.31
N PRO A 537 7.61 -21.15 23.48
CA PRO A 537 7.29 -21.37 22.08
C PRO A 537 8.57 -21.63 21.27
N ASN A 538 8.46 -22.39 20.19
CA ASN A 538 9.51 -22.49 19.17
C ASN A 538 9.23 -21.51 18.01
N ASP A 539 10.17 -21.39 17.07
CA ASP A 539 10.06 -20.52 15.90
C ASP A 539 8.80 -20.76 15.05
N THR A 540 8.44 -22.02 14.80
CA THR A 540 7.24 -22.35 14.01
C THR A 540 5.97 -21.87 14.73
N GLU A 541 5.89 -22.06 16.05
CA GLU A 541 4.77 -21.59 16.87
C GLU A 541 4.68 -20.06 16.87
N ILE A 542 5.82 -19.35 16.87
CA ILE A 542 5.88 -17.89 16.78
C ILE A 542 5.41 -17.40 15.41
N PHE A 543 5.96 -17.94 14.32
CA PHE A 543 5.59 -17.48 12.97
C PHE A 543 4.14 -17.84 12.60
N GLU A 544 3.66 -19.02 13.01
CA GLU A 544 2.35 -19.53 12.59
C GLU A 544 1.23 -19.32 13.63
N GLY A 545 1.55 -18.84 14.84
CA GLY A 545 0.57 -18.72 15.93
C GLY A 545 -0.08 -20.06 16.24
N SER A 546 0.77 -21.06 16.46
CA SER A 546 0.36 -22.45 16.60
C SER A 546 0.87 -23.04 17.92
N GLY A 547 0.53 -24.31 18.17
CA GLY A 547 0.98 -25.03 19.36
C GLY A 547 0.66 -24.28 20.65
N VAL A 548 1.67 -23.97 21.46
CA VAL A 548 1.47 -23.31 22.77
C VAL A 548 1.01 -21.86 22.70
N LEU A 549 0.99 -21.27 21.51
CA LEU A 549 0.41 -19.96 21.24
C LEU A 549 -1.00 -20.05 20.63
N ALA A 550 -1.62 -21.23 20.63
CA ALA A 550 -3.01 -21.44 20.21
C ALA A 550 -3.68 -22.67 20.87
N SER A 551 -3.40 -22.94 22.15
CA SER A 551 -3.82 -24.18 22.83
C SER A 551 -4.73 -24.00 24.03
N GLY A 552 -4.76 -22.80 24.61
CA GLY A 552 -5.43 -22.54 25.88
C GLY A 552 -6.96 -22.44 25.81
N ASN A 553 -7.54 -22.04 26.94
CA ASN A 553 -8.94 -21.63 27.02
C ASN A 553 -9.16 -20.22 26.41
N THR A 554 -10.39 -19.71 26.39
CA THR A 554 -10.74 -18.43 25.77
C THR A 554 -9.84 -17.24 26.19
N VAL A 555 -9.49 -17.14 27.48
CA VAL A 555 -8.63 -16.04 27.97
C VAL A 555 -7.16 -16.30 27.64
N GLU A 556 -6.72 -17.54 27.78
CA GLU A 556 -5.35 -17.95 27.41
C GLU A 556 -5.10 -17.70 25.92
N LEU A 557 -6.02 -18.10 25.04
CA LEU A 557 -5.87 -17.86 23.59
C LEU A 557 -5.76 -16.37 23.24
N ALA A 558 -6.43 -15.49 23.98
CA ALA A 558 -6.30 -14.03 23.77
C ALA A 558 -4.90 -13.52 24.21
N LEU A 559 -4.39 -14.02 25.33
CA LEU A 559 -3.03 -13.71 25.80
C LEU A 559 -1.95 -14.32 24.89
N GLU A 560 -2.17 -15.56 24.43
CA GLU A 560 -1.32 -16.28 23.48
C GLU A 560 -1.21 -15.51 22.15
N ALA A 561 -2.32 -14.97 21.63
CA ALA A 561 -2.31 -14.11 20.44
C ALA A 561 -1.47 -12.83 20.65
N TRP A 562 -1.65 -12.13 21.78
CA TRP A 562 -0.87 -10.92 22.08
C TRP A 562 0.62 -11.22 22.25
N ILE A 563 0.97 -12.32 22.91
CA ILE A 563 2.36 -12.77 23.07
C ILE A 563 2.95 -13.16 21.71
N CYS A 564 2.20 -13.87 20.87
CA CYS A 564 2.64 -14.23 19.53
C CYS A 564 2.94 -13.00 18.67
N ALA A 565 2.04 -12.00 18.67
CA ALA A 565 2.26 -10.73 17.99
C ALA A 565 3.48 -9.98 18.56
N ALA A 566 3.63 -9.96 19.88
CA ALA A 566 4.74 -9.31 20.54
C ALA A 566 6.09 -9.96 20.22
N PHE A 567 6.15 -11.28 20.05
CA PHE A 567 7.35 -11.98 19.56
C PHE A 567 7.69 -11.59 18.12
N ASN A 568 6.70 -11.67 17.20
CA ASN A 568 6.91 -11.33 15.79
C ASN A 568 7.41 -9.88 15.62
N ARG A 569 6.90 -8.95 16.45
CA ARG A 569 7.22 -7.52 16.42
C ARG A 569 8.45 -7.14 17.26
N HIS A 570 9.10 -8.09 17.93
CA HIS A 570 10.22 -7.88 18.86
C HIS A 570 9.91 -6.95 20.05
N VAL A 571 8.69 -6.96 20.56
CA VAL A 571 8.28 -6.09 21.69
C VAL A 571 7.98 -6.84 22.98
N VAL A 572 7.98 -8.17 22.97
CA VAL A 572 7.61 -8.99 24.14
C VAL A 572 8.51 -8.75 25.35
N HIS A 573 9.75 -8.31 25.16
CA HIS A 573 10.70 -7.98 26.23
C HIS A 573 10.37 -6.69 27.01
N TYR A 574 9.50 -5.83 26.48
CA TYR A 574 9.07 -4.63 27.21
C TYR A 574 8.19 -5.01 28.41
N PRO A 575 8.35 -4.34 29.56
CA PRO A 575 7.72 -4.76 30.82
C PRO A 575 6.20 -4.57 30.86
N ASP A 576 5.62 -3.86 29.89
CA ASP A 576 4.19 -3.66 29.80
C ASP A 576 3.67 -3.56 28.35
N SER A 577 2.36 -3.80 28.18
CA SER A 577 1.72 -3.85 26.87
C SER A 577 1.53 -2.50 26.19
N SER A 578 1.91 -1.36 26.80
CA SER A 578 1.82 -0.06 26.09
C SER A 578 2.79 0.00 24.90
N TYR A 579 3.94 -0.67 25.01
CA TYR A 579 4.88 -0.87 23.91
C TYR A 579 4.34 -1.85 22.87
N TRP A 580 3.58 -2.85 23.32
CA TRP A 580 3.00 -3.87 22.43
C TRP A 580 1.86 -3.31 21.59
N ASN A 581 1.21 -2.26 22.07
CA ASN A 581 0.10 -1.57 21.40
C ASN A 581 0.54 -0.26 20.72
N ASN A 582 1.84 -0.07 20.50
CA ASN A 582 2.37 1.10 19.83
C ASN A 582 3.27 0.68 18.65
N PRO A 583 2.79 0.86 17.40
CA PRO A 583 3.54 0.47 16.21
C PRO A 583 4.93 1.09 16.08
N ALA A 584 5.19 2.23 16.73
CA ALA A 584 6.50 2.87 16.74
C ALA A 584 7.61 2.02 17.40
N TYR A 585 7.26 0.96 18.15
CA TYR A 585 8.22 0.05 18.76
C TYR A 585 8.42 -1.26 18.00
N TYR A 586 7.65 -1.50 16.93
CA TYR A 586 7.72 -2.77 16.22
C TYR A 586 8.95 -2.83 15.32
N TYR A 587 9.56 -4.01 15.25
CA TYR A 587 10.64 -4.31 14.30
C TYR A 587 11.87 -3.40 14.43
N LEU A 588 12.12 -2.83 15.62
CA LEU A 588 13.27 -1.94 15.86
C LEU A 588 14.60 -2.68 16.12
N ASP A 589 14.55 -3.98 16.37
CA ASP A 589 15.73 -4.82 16.59
C ASP A 589 15.47 -6.27 16.16
N SER A 590 16.52 -7.08 16.07
CA SER A 590 16.47 -8.49 15.71
C SER A 590 16.64 -9.42 16.92
N PRO A 591 16.03 -10.62 16.90
CA PRO A 591 15.22 -11.18 15.82
C PRO A 591 13.79 -10.61 15.78
N ALA A 592 13.32 -10.23 14.61
CA ALA A 592 11.91 -9.90 14.36
C ALA A 592 11.42 -10.57 13.06
N ASN A 593 10.11 -10.60 12.86
CA ASN A 593 9.51 -11.07 11.61
C ASN A 593 9.63 -9.97 10.53
N TRP A 594 10.81 -9.88 9.91
CA TRP A 594 11.10 -8.90 8.87
C TRP A 594 10.28 -9.10 7.58
N TYR A 595 9.76 -10.32 7.36
CA TYR A 595 8.77 -10.57 6.31
C TYR A 595 7.48 -9.79 6.58
N ALA A 596 6.94 -9.83 7.80
CA ALA A 596 5.76 -9.04 8.16
C ALA A 596 6.03 -7.53 8.13
N ALA A 597 7.18 -7.09 8.65
CA ALA A 597 7.61 -5.68 8.63
C ALA A 597 7.59 -5.10 7.20
N PHE A 598 8.10 -5.87 6.23
CA PHE A 598 8.08 -5.46 4.83
C PHE A 598 6.67 -5.21 4.30
N TRP A 599 5.71 -6.08 4.62
CA TRP A 599 4.34 -5.89 4.15
C TRP A 599 3.69 -4.65 4.74
N HIS A 600 3.95 -4.32 6.01
CA HIS A 600 3.49 -3.06 6.61
C HIS A 600 4.10 -1.85 5.89
N GLU A 601 5.40 -1.89 5.56
CA GLU A 601 6.09 -0.79 4.88
C GLU A 601 5.45 -0.43 3.53
N ILE A 602 5.04 -1.44 2.76
CA ILE A 602 4.57 -1.21 1.38
C ILE A 602 3.04 -1.17 1.24
N SER A 603 2.29 -1.53 2.27
CA SER A 603 0.83 -1.57 2.23
C SER A 603 0.18 -0.25 2.60
N LEU A 604 -1.03 -0.03 2.08
CA LEU A 604 -1.81 1.16 2.36
C LEU A 604 -2.07 1.35 3.86
N GLY A 605 -1.71 2.54 4.37
CA GLY A 605 -1.91 2.91 5.76
C GLY A 605 -1.04 2.16 6.76
N GLY A 606 0.02 1.48 6.31
CA GLY A 606 0.86 0.66 7.19
C GLY A 606 0.18 -0.62 7.68
N LEU A 607 -0.94 -1.03 7.06
CA LEU A 607 -1.73 -2.18 7.48
C LEU A 607 -1.43 -3.39 6.59
N ALA A 608 -1.04 -4.50 7.20
CA ALA A 608 -0.73 -5.75 6.50
C ALA A 608 -1.15 -6.94 7.35
N TYR A 609 -1.59 -8.03 6.72
CA TYR A 609 -1.80 -9.29 7.45
C TYR A 609 -0.60 -10.20 7.18
N GLY A 610 0.56 -9.82 7.74
CA GLY A 610 1.86 -10.45 7.48
C GLY A 610 2.11 -11.72 8.30
N PHE A 611 1.36 -11.90 9.39
CA PHE A 611 1.35 -13.13 10.20
C PHE A 611 -0.02 -13.32 10.87
N CYS A 612 -0.26 -14.51 11.43
CA CYS A 612 -1.58 -14.97 11.90
C CYS A 612 -2.32 -14.06 12.91
N TYR A 613 -1.59 -13.28 13.71
CA TYR A 613 -2.11 -12.43 14.78
C TYR A 613 -1.76 -10.94 14.58
N ASP A 614 -1.57 -10.52 13.32
CA ASP A 614 -1.30 -9.11 13.00
C ASP A 614 -2.48 -8.18 13.30
N ASP A 615 -3.68 -8.74 13.47
CA ASP A 615 -4.88 -8.06 13.94
C ASP A 615 -4.79 -7.59 15.40
N VAL A 616 -3.83 -8.11 16.18
CA VAL A 616 -3.52 -7.53 17.49
C VAL A 616 -3.09 -6.07 17.31
N ASN A 617 -3.77 -5.19 18.03
CA ASN A 617 -3.62 -3.73 17.91
C ASN A 617 -4.06 -3.17 16.54
N ASP A 618 -4.99 -3.83 15.85
CA ASP A 618 -5.62 -3.36 14.62
C ASP A 618 -4.63 -3.09 13.46
N GLN A 619 -3.54 -3.86 13.36
CA GLN A 619 -2.50 -3.66 12.33
C GLN A 619 -2.71 -4.51 11.07
N SER A 620 -3.69 -5.41 11.08
CA SER A 620 -4.06 -6.20 9.90
C SER A 620 -4.86 -5.39 8.88
N THR A 621 -5.04 -5.97 7.70
CA THR A 621 -5.92 -5.44 6.65
C THR A 621 -7.39 -5.79 6.88
N LEU A 622 -7.79 -6.25 8.07
CA LEU A 622 -9.19 -6.54 8.36
C LEU A 622 -10.06 -5.29 8.23
N ILE A 623 -11.14 -5.43 7.46
CA ILE A 623 -12.24 -4.49 7.37
C ILE A 623 -13.47 -5.18 7.92
N GLU A 624 -14.04 -4.62 8.99
CA GLU A 624 -15.39 -4.92 9.47
C GLU A 624 -16.30 -3.76 9.06
N ALA A 625 -17.36 -4.06 8.30
CA ALA A 625 -18.29 -3.04 7.83
C ALA A 625 -19.73 -3.61 7.73
N PRO A 626 -20.72 -2.97 8.37
CA PRO A 626 -22.13 -3.27 8.13
C PRO A 626 -22.66 -2.57 6.88
N ASN A 627 -23.76 -3.08 6.30
CA ASN A 627 -24.47 -2.47 5.17
C ASN A 627 -23.54 -2.18 3.96
N VAL A 628 -22.72 -3.18 3.62
CA VAL A 628 -21.79 -3.12 2.49
C VAL A 628 -22.54 -3.36 1.20
N ARG A 629 -22.35 -2.47 0.24
CA ARG A 629 -22.93 -2.57 -1.09
C ARG A 629 -22.07 -3.34 -2.05
N ALA A 630 -20.78 -3.05 -2.01
CA ALA A 630 -19.81 -3.56 -2.96
C ALA A 630 -18.43 -3.67 -2.34
N VAL A 631 -17.72 -4.72 -2.71
CA VAL A 631 -16.27 -4.85 -2.53
C VAL A 631 -15.65 -4.81 -3.92
N VAL A 632 -14.69 -3.92 -4.11
CA VAL A 632 -13.92 -3.80 -5.36
C VAL A 632 -12.51 -4.32 -5.09
N ILE A 633 -12.12 -5.35 -5.84
CA ILE A 633 -10.77 -5.89 -5.85
C ILE A 633 -10.01 -5.24 -7.00
N GLU A 634 -9.00 -4.45 -6.68
CA GLU A 634 -8.16 -3.82 -7.69
C GLU A 634 -6.86 -4.61 -7.83
N LEU A 635 -6.55 -5.10 -9.04
CA LEU A 635 -5.42 -5.98 -9.34
C LEU A 635 -4.27 -5.18 -9.96
N TYR A 636 -3.05 -5.31 -9.43
CA TYR A 636 -1.86 -4.56 -9.88
C TYR A 636 -0.79 -5.51 -10.41
N TRP A 637 0.14 -4.99 -11.23
CA TRP A 637 1.23 -5.77 -11.82
C TRP A 637 2.49 -4.96 -12.02
#